data_AF-A0A225E5T1-F1
#
_entry.id   AF-A0A225E5T1-F1
#
_cell.length_a   1.000
_cell.length_b   1.000
_cell.length_c   1.000
_cell.angle_alpha   90.00
_cell.angle_beta   90.00
_cell.angle_gamma   90.00
#
_symmetry.space_group_name_H-M   'P 1'
#
loop_
_entity.id
_entity.type
_entity.pdbx_description
1 polymer ?
#
loop_
_entity_poly.entity_id
_entity_poly.type
_entity_poly.pdbx_seq_one_letter_code
_entity_poly.pdbx_strand_id
1 'polypeptide(L)'
;MFRSIIALALPVGLGGLLFALSPTVVSAAGPPVNEEREQVDRVNKAISRGVQYLRASYNKNTQWDQTWLNMLADMDGGVTALATLALLNSGAKPTDPEVAEALKYLRRQPLKKTYVVALSTMAYAEARDPIDKPRVAENAKWLIQTAIRGDKGKITGWSYPFGPGGRPDGSNTQYALLGLYAAKQYGAENIDDETWRQIRQLYVDTQVKIGADSGYWRYVTSGEMSEPRFTMTVAGVCGLIIAGMGLNESQQQLNPLTGVAAKCGLYGTTEPVDRGMNWIGQHFSYGKGRAGESDFYNIYGIERVGRLSGQRFLGKTDWYRDGCKILVDKQLDDGSWGSSRGGGGVDSGVIATSFALLFLSKGRSPVLISKLAYGDFLMSADDRVLTERGDDPGVVGWNRKHSDARHLTEFASKQLFNGLPLSWQVYDPRRREYKKDEDILAEVGVLVQSPIVYFNGHKRPVLKGQHKEILKKYVEEGGFILAEACCGSEEFAAGFRDLMRDLFPDTPLRTMPPEHAIWTSFFAVPPTEFRKLECMDRGCRTVVVFSPEPLAGYWEETKYMPVKGKPDTNRGETAFRLGANVIAYATGMEPPQQRLTMRKILDPNKIDRSPPKGYVKPAQLIIPGESPPAPNAMRTLMAHLQSAARMDVVLDKEALDARSEDLFKYKFVYMHGRKRFTFSDDEIANLKAHVLSGGLLFADACCGKPEFDEAFRAMVGKMFPDQKLRLIESNDELYSDKLNGTAITTVKRREKTDGAGADGGFKELPPYLEGIMVDGRWAIIYSKYDIGCSLEGHRSTDCLGHTRESALKLATAAMLYALKR
;
A
#
# COMPACT_ATOMS: atom_id res chain seq x y z
N MET A 1 -20.46 62.68 -30.05
CA MET A 1 -20.63 63.60 -28.90
C MET A 1 -19.65 63.10 -27.84
N PHE A 2 -18.52 63.77 -27.56
CA PHE A 2 -18.35 65.00 -26.74
C PHE A 2 -18.87 64.79 -25.29
N ARG A 3 -18.09 64.97 -24.20
CA ARG A 3 -16.70 65.48 -23.95
C ARG A 3 -15.93 64.46 -23.03
N SER A 4 -14.60 64.38 -22.87
CA SER A 4 -13.39 65.21 -23.16
C SER A 4 -12.97 66.23 -22.07
N ILE A 5 -11.63 66.49 -21.95
CA ILE A 5 -10.91 67.54 -21.14
C ILE A 5 -10.77 67.20 -19.62
N ILE A 6 -9.65 67.32 -18.89
CA ILE A 6 -8.16 67.58 -19.05
C ILE A 6 -7.47 66.99 -17.76
N ALA A 7 -6.19 66.61 -17.56
CA ALA A 7 -4.84 66.70 -18.16
C ALA A 7 -3.80 67.52 -17.33
N LEU A 8 -2.48 67.34 -17.59
CA LEU A 8 -1.27 67.85 -16.87
C LEU A 8 -0.93 67.15 -15.52
N ALA A 9 0.34 66.97 -15.10
CA ALA A 9 1.67 67.24 -15.72
C ALA A 9 2.78 66.26 -15.24
N LEU A 10 3.90 66.24 -15.97
CA LEU A 10 5.20 65.63 -15.60
C LEU A 10 6.13 66.70 -15.00
N PRO A 11 7.18 66.31 -14.24
CA PRO A 11 8.52 66.52 -14.81
C PRO A 11 9.53 65.39 -14.56
N VAL A 12 10.64 65.47 -15.29
CA VAL A 12 11.79 64.54 -15.30
C VAL A 12 12.68 64.71 -14.06
N GLY A 13 13.26 63.62 -13.56
CA GLY A 13 14.42 63.63 -12.66
C GLY A 13 15.47 62.61 -13.09
N LEU A 14 16.63 63.07 -13.60
CA LEU A 14 17.79 62.21 -13.81
C LEU A 14 18.54 62.01 -12.49
N GLY A 15 18.75 60.75 -12.10
CA GLY A 15 19.58 60.38 -10.95
C GLY A 15 20.19 59.00 -11.21
N GLY A 16 21.44 58.97 -11.69
CA GLY A 16 22.14 57.72 -11.97
C GLY A 16 22.61 57.01 -10.71
N LEU A 17 22.48 55.69 -10.64
CA LEU A 17 23.01 54.85 -9.58
C LEU A 17 23.61 53.57 -10.16
N LEU A 18 24.71 53.11 -9.54
CA LEU A 18 25.61 52.10 -10.07
C LEU A 18 24.97 50.70 -10.11
N PHE A 19 25.42 49.89 -11.08
CA PHE A 19 25.15 48.44 -11.11
C PHE A 19 25.82 47.75 -9.92
N ALA A 20 25.02 47.36 -8.93
CA ALA A 20 25.40 46.37 -7.93
C ALA A 20 24.81 45.01 -8.33
N LEU A 21 25.61 44.19 -9.03
CA LEU A 21 25.22 42.82 -9.42
C LEU A 21 25.23 41.89 -8.20
N SER A 22 24.12 41.87 -7.46
CA SER A 22 23.86 40.85 -6.44
C SER A 22 23.57 39.50 -7.10
N PRO A 23 24.35 38.43 -6.86
CA PRO A 23 24.03 37.11 -7.38
C PRO A 23 22.82 36.54 -6.61
N THR A 24 21.64 36.63 -7.21
CA THR A 24 20.44 35.95 -6.70
C THR A 24 20.62 34.44 -6.82
N VAL A 25 21.13 33.81 -5.76
CA VAL A 25 21.17 32.36 -5.63
C VAL A 25 19.73 31.85 -5.57
N VAL A 26 19.21 31.43 -6.73
CA VAL A 26 17.91 30.77 -6.84
C VAL A 26 18.04 29.41 -6.16
N SER A 27 17.73 29.37 -4.87
CA SER A 27 17.63 28.12 -4.12
C SER A 27 16.42 27.35 -4.67
N ALA A 28 16.69 26.36 -5.52
CA ALA A 28 15.72 25.40 -6.02
C ALA A 28 15.32 24.42 -4.91
N ALA A 29 14.68 24.95 -3.87
CA ALA A 29 14.09 24.15 -2.81
C ALA A 29 12.88 23.38 -3.37
N GLY A 30 13.06 22.09 -3.65
CA GLY A 30 11.95 21.16 -3.77
C GLY A 30 11.11 21.15 -2.47
N PRO A 31 9.82 20.78 -2.56
CA PRO A 31 8.87 20.96 -1.46
C PRO A 31 9.37 20.36 -0.13
N PRO A 32 9.24 21.10 0.99
CA PRO A 32 9.74 20.65 2.28
C PRO A 32 8.92 19.48 2.82
N VAL A 33 9.54 18.68 3.70
CA VAL A 33 8.98 17.45 4.32
C VAL A 33 7.66 17.68 5.09
N ASN A 34 7.26 18.93 5.28
CA ASN A 34 6.04 19.33 5.96
C ASN A 34 4.77 19.02 5.14
N GLU A 35 4.73 19.43 3.86
CA GLU A 35 3.50 19.41 3.02
C GLU A 35 2.97 17.99 2.75
N GLU A 36 3.84 16.98 2.74
CA GLU A 36 3.47 15.60 2.38
C GLU A 36 2.90 14.82 3.58
N ARG A 37 3.46 15.01 4.78
CA ARG A 37 2.84 14.54 6.02
C ARG A 37 1.52 15.28 6.25
N GLU A 38 1.52 16.59 6.02
CA GLU A 38 0.32 17.42 6.04
C GLU A 38 -0.77 16.87 5.09
N GLN A 39 -0.46 16.31 3.92
CA GLN A 39 -1.49 15.69 3.07
C GLN A 39 -2.18 14.49 3.73
N VAL A 40 -1.42 13.56 4.32
CA VAL A 40 -2.00 12.39 5.02
C VAL A 40 -2.79 12.83 6.26
N ASP A 41 -2.25 13.79 7.02
CA ASP A 41 -2.91 14.31 8.23
C ASP A 41 -4.15 15.15 7.89
N ARG A 42 -4.15 15.90 6.78
CA ARG A 42 -5.35 16.59 6.24
C ARG A 42 -6.42 15.60 5.79
N VAL A 43 -6.05 14.49 5.15
CA VAL A 43 -7.01 13.43 4.79
C VAL A 43 -7.59 12.78 6.05
N ASN A 44 -6.76 12.44 7.04
CA ASN A 44 -7.22 11.93 8.34
C ASN A 44 -8.16 12.92 9.05
N LYS A 45 -7.80 14.21 9.08
CA LYS A 45 -8.62 15.28 9.66
C LYS A 45 -9.95 15.45 8.91
N ALA A 46 -9.95 15.34 7.58
CA ALA A 46 -11.16 15.43 6.77
C ALA A 46 -12.11 14.24 7.03
N ILE A 47 -11.58 13.01 7.10
CA ILE A 47 -12.36 11.82 7.48
C ILE A 47 -12.99 12.03 8.86
N SER A 48 -12.20 12.44 9.87
CA SER A 48 -12.70 12.68 11.23
C SER A 48 -13.81 13.74 11.27
N ARG A 49 -13.68 14.84 10.53
CA ARG A 49 -14.71 15.89 10.43
C ARG A 49 -15.99 15.38 9.75
N GLY A 50 -15.88 14.58 8.69
CA GLY A 50 -17.04 13.97 8.03
C GLY A 50 -17.78 12.96 8.93
N VAL A 51 -17.03 12.15 9.69
CA VAL A 51 -17.59 11.23 10.70
C VAL A 51 -18.30 12.00 11.81
N GLN A 52 -17.72 13.12 12.28
CA GLN A 52 -18.35 14.03 13.24
C GLN A 52 -19.64 14.63 12.69
N TYR A 53 -19.64 15.12 11.45
CA TYR A 53 -20.85 15.64 10.79
C TYR A 53 -21.96 14.59 10.68
N LEU A 54 -21.66 13.36 10.27
CA LEU A 54 -22.66 12.29 10.22
C LEU A 54 -23.23 11.98 11.61
N ARG A 55 -22.40 11.88 12.66
CA ARG A 55 -22.88 11.68 14.04
C ARG A 55 -23.72 12.85 14.54
N ALA A 56 -23.33 14.09 14.25
CA ALA A 56 -24.11 15.29 14.60
C ALA A 56 -25.44 15.38 13.83
N SER A 57 -25.51 14.80 12.63
CA SER A 57 -26.72 14.71 11.80
C SER A 57 -27.66 13.55 12.19
N TYR A 58 -27.31 12.73 13.18
CA TYR A 58 -28.13 11.59 13.60
C TYR A 58 -29.35 12.03 14.42
N ASN A 59 -30.54 11.56 14.04
CA ASN A 59 -31.77 11.79 14.79
C ASN A 59 -32.36 10.47 15.32
N LYS A 60 -32.78 10.43 16.60
CA LYS A 60 -33.31 9.20 17.21
C LYS A 60 -34.63 8.70 16.60
N ASN A 61 -35.44 9.58 16.01
CA ASN A 61 -36.77 9.26 15.48
C ASN A 61 -36.75 8.87 14.00
N THR A 62 -35.77 9.36 13.24
CA THR A 62 -35.69 9.25 11.77
C THR A 62 -34.33 8.78 11.27
N GLN A 63 -33.40 8.44 12.16
CA GLN A 63 -32.01 8.07 11.87
C GLN A 63 -31.36 9.16 10.99
N TRP A 64 -31.01 8.85 9.73
CA TRP A 64 -30.54 9.83 8.74
C TRP A 64 -31.55 10.06 7.59
N ASP A 65 -32.72 9.44 7.65
CA ASP A 65 -33.71 9.39 6.59
C ASP A 65 -34.61 10.64 6.50
N GLN A 66 -34.13 11.81 6.95
CA GLN A 66 -34.82 13.10 6.90
C GLN A 66 -34.84 13.76 5.50
N THR A 67 -34.28 13.10 4.48
CA THR A 67 -34.05 13.73 3.17
C THR A 67 -35.32 13.81 2.32
N TRP A 68 -35.37 14.83 1.46
CA TRP A 68 -36.39 15.05 0.44
C TRP A 68 -36.68 13.81 -0.44
N LEU A 69 -35.65 12.96 -0.66
CA LEU A 69 -35.74 11.71 -1.41
C LEU A 69 -36.72 10.72 -0.77
N ASN A 70 -36.74 10.63 0.56
CA ASN A 70 -37.59 9.67 1.25
C ASN A 70 -39.06 10.13 1.21
N MET A 71 -39.29 11.43 1.43
CA MET A 71 -40.62 12.06 1.33
C MET A 71 -41.27 11.94 -0.05
N LEU A 72 -40.49 11.80 -1.13
CA LEU A 72 -41.00 11.70 -2.52
C LEU A 72 -40.88 10.32 -3.17
N ALA A 73 -40.08 9.38 -2.62
CA ALA A 73 -39.80 8.10 -3.28
C ALA A 73 -39.96 6.83 -2.41
N ASP A 74 -40.39 6.94 -1.14
CA ASP A 74 -40.60 5.80 -0.22
C ASP A 74 -39.27 5.01 -0.01
N MET A 75 -38.18 5.76 0.20
CA MET A 75 -36.79 5.26 0.27
C MET A 75 -36.27 5.03 1.70
N ASP A 76 -37.18 4.83 2.66
CA ASP A 76 -36.87 4.61 4.09
C ASP A 76 -35.79 3.53 4.29
N GLY A 77 -34.82 3.80 5.17
CA GLY A 77 -33.62 2.98 5.33
C GLY A 77 -32.50 3.27 4.32
N GLY A 78 -32.78 3.94 3.20
CA GLY A 78 -31.81 4.16 2.13
C GLY A 78 -30.64 5.07 2.52
N VAL A 79 -30.94 6.23 3.11
CA VAL A 79 -29.89 7.17 3.57
C VAL A 79 -29.24 6.64 4.84
N THR A 80 -30.03 6.05 5.74
CA THR A 80 -29.51 5.41 6.96
C THR A 80 -28.53 4.27 6.66
N ALA A 81 -28.80 3.41 5.68
CA ALA A 81 -27.88 2.34 5.29
C ALA A 81 -26.59 2.88 4.65
N LEU A 82 -26.68 3.91 3.81
CA LEU A 82 -25.50 4.55 3.20
C LEU A 82 -24.61 5.23 4.25
N ALA A 83 -25.20 5.97 5.19
CA ALA A 83 -24.48 6.61 6.30
C ALA A 83 -23.85 5.58 7.25
N THR A 84 -24.58 4.50 7.57
CA THR A 84 -24.08 3.37 8.38
C THR A 84 -22.88 2.71 7.71
N LEU A 85 -22.97 2.40 6.41
CA LEU A 85 -21.87 1.82 5.63
C LEU A 85 -20.63 2.73 5.59
N ALA A 86 -20.83 4.04 5.42
CA ALA A 86 -19.76 5.04 5.39
C ALA A 86 -19.08 5.21 6.76
N LEU A 87 -19.84 5.18 7.86
CA LEU A 87 -19.31 5.22 9.23
C LEU A 87 -18.47 3.96 9.53
N LEU A 88 -19.00 2.77 9.22
CA LEU A 88 -18.29 1.49 9.41
C LEU A 88 -16.98 1.45 8.60
N ASN A 89 -17.03 1.80 7.30
CA ASN A 89 -15.83 1.89 6.45
C ASN A 89 -14.83 2.96 6.94
N SER A 90 -15.28 3.96 7.72
CA SER A 90 -14.43 4.98 8.33
C SER A 90 -13.95 4.64 9.75
N GLY A 91 -14.18 3.39 10.21
CA GLY A 91 -13.65 2.88 11.48
C GLY A 91 -14.59 3.02 12.69
N ALA A 92 -15.85 3.43 12.50
CA ALA A 92 -16.87 3.29 13.55
C ALA A 92 -17.16 1.80 13.79
N LYS A 93 -17.49 1.42 15.04
CA LYS A 93 -17.82 0.03 15.37
C LYS A 93 -19.32 -0.24 15.22
N PRO A 94 -19.75 -1.49 14.95
CA PRO A 94 -21.16 -1.90 15.02
C PRO A 94 -21.82 -1.62 16.38
N THR A 95 -21.01 -1.49 17.44
CA THR A 95 -21.41 -1.19 18.82
C THR A 95 -21.49 0.30 19.14
N ASP A 96 -21.08 1.20 18.23
CA ASP A 96 -21.19 2.65 18.47
C ASP A 96 -22.68 3.06 18.47
N PRO A 97 -23.15 3.94 19.38
CA PRO A 97 -24.59 4.07 19.66
C PRO A 97 -25.46 4.41 18.44
N GLU A 98 -24.97 5.30 17.57
CA GLU A 98 -25.68 5.71 16.36
C GLU A 98 -25.73 4.59 15.32
N VAL A 99 -24.64 3.81 15.22
CA VAL A 99 -24.48 2.68 14.29
C VAL A 99 -25.34 1.49 14.74
N ALA A 100 -25.35 1.19 16.04
CA ALA A 100 -26.11 0.09 16.62
C ALA A 100 -27.63 0.31 16.46
N GLU A 101 -28.13 1.51 16.76
CA GLU A 101 -29.55 1.85 16.57
C GLU A 101 -29.93 1.94 15.08
N ALA A 102 -29.01 2.40 14.20
CA ALA A 102 -29.24 2.38 12.76
C ALA A 102 -29.34 0.95 12.21
N LEU A 103 -28.42 0.04 12.55
CA LEU A 103 -28.51 -1.39 12.17
C LEU A 103 -29.82 -2.02 12.67
N LYS A 104 -30.21 -1.74 13.92
CA LYS A 104 -31.48 -2.17 14.54
C LYS A 104 -32.72 -1.61 13.85
N TYR A 105 -32.66 -0.39 13.29
CA TYR A 105 -33.71 0.20 12.45
C TYR A 105 -33.76 -0.46 11.07
N LEU A 106 -32.62 -0.65 10.40
CA LEU A 106 -32.53 -1.31 9.10
C LEU A 106 -33.05 -2.75 9.14
N ARG A 107 -32.79 -3.48 10.23
CA ARG A 107 -33.29 -4.85 10.49
C ARG A 107 -34.82 -4.96 10.55
N ARG A 108 -35.53 -3.83 10.59
CA ARG A 108 -37.01 -3.73 10.60
C ARG A 108 -37.59 -3.27 9.26
N GLN A 109 -36.76 -2.87 8.29
CA GLN A 109 -37.25 -2.31 7.03
C GLN A 109 -37.77 -3.40 6.08
N PRO A 110 -38.91 -3.16 5.40
CA PRO A 110 -39.48 -4.13 4.46
C PRO A 110 -38.69 -4.17 3.16
N LEU A 111 -38.61 -5.35 2.54
CA LEU A 111 -37.92 -5.55 1.26
C LEU A 111 -38.75 -4.97 0.10
N LYS A 112 -38.60 -3.65 -0.13
CA LYS A 112 -39.34 -2.86 -1.14
C LYS A 112 -38.50 -2.35 -2.30
N LYS A 113 -37.31 -1.79 -2.03
CA LYS A 113 -36.52 -1.00 -2.99
C LYS A 113 -35.12 -1.58 -3.17
N THR A 114 -34.66 -1.70 -4.41
CA THR A 114 -33.32 -2.20 -4.76
C THR A 114 -32.19 -1.47 -4.02
N TYR A 115 -32.21 -0.13 -3.98
CA TYR A 115 -31.24 0.66 -3.23
C TYR A 115 -31.21 0.31 -1.74
N VAL A 116 -32.37 0.33 -1.06
CA VAL A 116 -32.48 0.09 0.39
C VAL A 116 -32.00 -1.32 0.74
N VAL A 117 -32.46 -2.34 0.00
CA VAL A 117 -32.09 -3.75 0.25
C VAL A 117 -30.59 -3.96 -0.03
N ALA A 118 -30.05 -3.42 -1.13
CA ALA A 118 -28.63 -3.50 -1.44
C ALA A 118 -27.75 -2.81 -0.40
N LEU A 119 -28.02 -1.53 -0.09
CA LEU A 119 -27.23 -0.75 0.88
C LEU A 119 -27.29 -1.37 2.28
N SER A 120 -28.46 -1.86 2.71
CA SER A 120 -28.59 -2.56 4.00
C SER A 120 -27.75 -3.84 4.01
N THR A 121 -27.76 -4.61 2.91
CA THR A 121 -26.93 -5.82 2.76
C THR A 121 -25.43 -5.51 2.83
N MET A 122 -25.01 -4.40 2.22
CA MET A 122 -23.63 -3.91 2.31
C MET A 122 -23.28 -3.49 3.74
N ALA A 123 -24.17 -2.78 4.43
CA ALA A 123 -23.96 -2.36 5.83
C ALA A 123 -23.88 -3.57 6.79
N TYR A 124 -24.73 -4.60 6.61
CA TYR A 124 -24.65 -5.85 7.38
C TYR A 124 -23.34 -6.62 7.11
N ALA A 125 -22.92 -6.72 5.85
CA ALA A 125 -21.68 -7.41 5.46
C ALA A 125 -20.41 -6.69 5.98
N GLU A 126 -20.45 -5.37 6.15
CA GLU A 126 -19.39 -4.59 6.78
C GLU A 126 -19.43 -4.68 8.31
N ALA A 127 -20.63 -4.61 8.92
CA ALA A 127 -20.82 -4.73 10.36
C ALA A 127 -20.47 -6.13 10.91
N ARG A 128 -20.64 -7.15 10.06
CA ARG A 128 -20.34 -8.58 10.29
C ARG A 128 -21.05 -9.26 11.47
N ASP A 129 -22.02 -8.59 12.10
CA ASP A 129 -22.85 -9.15 13.19
C ASP A 129 -23.56 -10.45 12.73
N PRO A 130 -23.23 -11.63 13.32
CA PRO A 130 -23.76 -12.92 12.88
C PRO A 130 -25.28 -13.03 12.84
N ILE A 131 -26.01 -12.18 13.57
CA ILE A 131 -27.49 -12.14 13.55
C ILE A 131 -28.05 -11.79 12.16
N ASP A 132 -27.26 -11.15 11.30
CA ASP A 132 -27.70 -10.73 9.96
C ASP A 132 -27.40 -11.78 8.87
N LYS A 133 -26.68 -12.89 9.14
CA LYS A 133 -26.40 -13.92 8.09
C LYS A 133 -27.69 -14.44 7.41
N PRO A 134 -28.79 -14.78 8.13
CA PRO A 134 -30.04 -15.18 7.49
C PRO A 134 -30.67 -14.06 6.65
N ARG A 135 -30.56 -12.81 7.12
CA ARG A 135 -31.15 -11.61 6.49
C ARG A 135 -30.39 -11.19 5.23
N VAL A 136 -29.08 -11.35 5.22
CA VAL A 136 -28.23 -11.14 4.04
C VAL A 136 -28.55 -12.17 2.94
N ALA A 137 -28.79 -13.43 3.32
CA ALA A 137 -29.27 -14.46 2.39
C ALA A 137 -30.69 -14.15 1.85
N GLU A 138 -31.60 -13.72 2.72
CA GLU A 138 -32.96 -13.29 2.36
C GLU A 138 -32.95 -12.09 1.39
N ASN A 139 -32.16 -11.05 1.69
CA ASN A 139 -31.97 -9.89 0.82
C ASN A 139 -31.42 -10.28 -0.55
N ALA A 140 -30.43 -11.19 -0.60
CA ALA A 140 -29.87 -11.68 -1.85
C ALA A 140 -30.92 -12.45 -2.68
N LYS A 141 -31.73 -13.30 -2.03
CA LYS A 141 -32.85 -14.00 -2.68
C LYS A 141 -33.87 -13.01 -3.25
N TRP A 142 -34.24 -11.99 -2.48
CA TRP A 142 -35.16 -10.94 -2.93
C TRP A 142 -34.60 -10.19 -4.15
N LEU A 143 -33.32 -9.79 -4.13
CA LEU A 143 -32.67 -9.12 -5.27
C LEU A 143 -32.70 -9.99 -6.54
N ILE A 144 -32.48 -11.30 -6.46
CA ILE A 144 -32.53 -12.23 -7.61
C ILE A 144 -33.96 -12.40 -8.15
N GLN A 145 -34.96 -12.37 -7.25
CA GLN A 145 -36.38 -12.52 -7.58
C GLN A 145 -36.99 -11.23 -8.15
N THR A 146 -36.56 -10.05 -7.69
CA THR A 146 -37.00 -8.72 -8.16
C THR A 146 -36.21 -8.23 -9.39
N ALA A 147 -35.25 -9.01 -9.89
CA ALA A 147 -34.57 -8.75 -11.15
C ALA A 147 -35.55 -8.72 -12.33
N ILE A 148 -35.50 -7.67 -13.15
CA ILE A 148 -36.29 -7.59 -14.39
C ILE A 148 -35.72 -8.60 -15.37
N ARG A 149 -36.61 -9.36 -16.02
CA ARG A 149 -36.24 -10.42 -16.96
C ARG A 149 -36.85 -10.15 -18.33
N GLY A 150 -36.02 -10.30 -19.36
CA GLY A 150 -36.44 -10.25 -20.76
C GLY A 150 -36.68 -11.65 -21.33
N ASP A 151 -36.60 -11.76 -22.66
CA ASP A 151 -36.82 -12.99 -23.39
C ASP A 151 -36.02 -14.18 -22.83
N LYS A 152 -36.66 -15.34 -22.78
CA LYS A 152 -36.10 -16.59 -22.23
C LYS A 152 -35.67 -16.50 -20.75
N GLY A 153 -36.17 -15.50 -20.02
CA GLY A 153 -35.97 -15.36 -18.56
C GLY A 153 -34.63 -14.74 -18.14
N LYS A 154 -33.81 -14.27 -19.10
CA LYS A 154 -32.53 -13.60 -18.81
C LYS A 154 -32.73 -12.31 -18.01
N ILE A 155 -31.90 -12.06 -17.00
CA ILE A 155 -31.86 -10.76 -16.29
C ILE A 155 -31.48 -9.64 -17.27
N THR A 156 -32.31 -8.59 -17.34
CA THR A 156 -32.06 -7.37 -18.15
C THR A 156 -31.77 -6.12 -17.30
N GLY A 157 -31.83 -6.26 -15.97
CA GLY A 157 -31.41 -5.27 -14.99
C GLY A 157 -32.37 -5.16 -13.81
N TRP A 158 -32.27 -4.06 -13.08
CA TRP A 158 -33.18 -3.67 -12.01
C TRP A 158 -33.68 -2.24 -12.24
N SER A 159 -34.79 -1.87 -11.61
CA SER A 159 -35.39 -0.55 -11.68
C SER A 159 -36.07 -0.20 -10.35
N TYR A 160 -36.71 0.96 -10.31
CA TYR A 160 -37.65 1.33 -9.26
C TYR A 160 -38.96 0.53 -9.38
N PRO A 161 -39.65 0.20 -8.28
CA PRO A 161 -40.85 -0.65 -8.31
C PRO A 161 -42.09 0.09 -8.83
N PHE A 162 -42.16 0.29 -10.14
CA PHE A 162 -43.33 0.83 -10.87
C PHE A 162 -44.03 -0.28 -11.68
N GLY A 163 -44.42 -1.35 -10.99
CA GLY A 163 -45.22 -2.45 -11.55
C GLY A 163 -44.49 -3.34 -12.57
N PRO A 164 -45.21 -4.33 -13.15
CA PRO A 164 -44.68 -5.17 -14.22
C PRO A 164 -44.54 -4.35 -15.50
N GLY A 165 -43.31 -3.94 -15.82
CA GLY A 165 -43.00 -3.05 -16.95
C GLY A 165 -41.98 -1.95 -16.66
N GLY A 166 -41.52 -1.80 -15.41
CA GLY A 166 -40.45 -0.87 -15.05
C GLY A 166 -39.21 -1.05 -15.93
N ARG A 167 -38.73 0.03 -16.57
CA ARG A 167 -37.61 -0.01 -17.51
C ARG A 167 -36.28 -0.09 -16.72
N PRO A 168 -35.42 -1.09 -16.98
CA PRO A 168 -34.18 -1.29 -16.21
C PRO A 168 -33.16 -0.15 -16.42
N ASP A 169 -32.52 0.26 -15.32
CA ASP A 169 -31.50 1.32 -15.30
C ASP A 169 -30.18 0.84 -14.69
N GLY A 170 -29.07 1.42 -15.14
CA GLY A 170 -27.72 1.04 -14.75
C GLY A 170 -27.41 1.29 -13.28
N SER A 171 -28.11 2.21 -12.61
CA SER A 171 -27.84 2.57 -11.21
C SER A 171 -28.50 1.58 -10.24
N ASN A 172 -29.79 1.25 -10.43
CA ASN A 172 -30.43 0.15 -9.70
C ASN A 172 -29.73 -1.19 -9.98
N THR A 173 -29.36 -1.45 -11.24
CA THR A 173 -28.64 -2.68 -11.64
C THR A 173 -27.28 -2.79 -10.95
N GLN A 174 -26.53 -1.69 -10.86
CA GLN A 174 -25.27 -1.64 -10.12
C GLN A 174 -25.48 -1.87 -8.62
N TYR A 175 -26.48 -1.25 -7.99
CA TYR A 175 -26.72 -1.44 -6.55
C TYR A 175 -27.17 -2.87 -6.23
N ALA A 176 -28.05 -3.48 -7.03
CA ALA A 176 -28.40 -4.89 -6.88
C ALA A 176 -27.15 -5.79 -6.89
N LEU A 177 -26.23 -5.55 -7.83
CA LEU A 177 -24.96 -6.28 -7.91
C LEU A 177 -24.05 -6.04 -6.69
N LEU A 178 -23.94 -4.81 -6.20
CA LEU A 178 -23.18 -4.51 -4.97
C LEU A 178 -23.76 -5.24 -3.76
N GLY A 179 -25.08 -5.30 -3.63
CA GLY A 179 -25.78 -6.06 -2.59
C GLY A 179 -25.52 -7.58 -2.69
N LEU A 180 -25.65 -8.16 -3.88
CA LEU A 180 -25.35 -9.58 -4.13
C LEU A 180 -23.88 -9.92 -3.87
N TYR A 181 -22.95 -9.03 -4.21
CA TYR A 181 -21.52 -9.23 -3.96
C TYR A 181 -21.18 -9.12 -2.48
N ALA A 182 -21.73 -8.14 -1.77
CA ALA A 182 -21.62 -8.05 -0.32
C ALA A 182 -22.18 -9.30 0.37
N ALA A 183 -23.32 -9.83 -0.10
CA ALA A 183 -23.90 -11.07 0.40
C ALA A 183 -22.98 -12.28 0.17
N LYS A 184 -22.42 -12.46 -1.04
CA LYS A 184 -21.47 -13.55 -1.32
C LYS A 184 -20.20 -13.44 -0.46
N GLN A 185 -19.66 -12.23 -0.28
CA GLN A 185 -18.49 -11.99 0.59
C GLN A 185 -18.80 -12.22 2.08
N TYR A 186 -20.05 -12.06 2.52
CA TYR A 186 -20.51 -12.41 3.87
C TYR A 186 -20.91 -13.89 4.02
N GLY A 187 -20.78 -14.70 2.96
CA GLY A 187 -21.08 -16.14 3.00
C GLY A 187 -22.55 -16.50 2.79
N ALA A 188 -23.28 -15.73 1.98
CA ALA A 188 -24.57 -16.16 1.43
C ALA A 188 -24.36 -17.22 0.34
N GLU A 189 -24.88 -18.42 0.59
CA GLU A 189 -24.70 -19.60 -0.27
C GLU A 189 -25.79 -19.72 -1.35
N ASN A 190 -26.84 -18.90 -1.27
CA ASN A 190 -28.03 -18.93 -2.14
C ASN A 190 -27.93 -18.05 -3.41
N ILE A 191 -26.72 -17.84 -3.92
CA ILE A 191 -26.47 -17.06 -5.15
C ILE A 191 -25.68 -17.95 -6.12
N ASP A 192 -26.40 -18.59 -7.04
CA ASP A 192 -25.83 -19.53 -8.02
C ASP A 192 -24.90 -18.85 -9.04
N ASP A 193 -23.98 -19.63 -9.61
CA ASP A 193 -23.09 -19.17 -10.68
C ASP A 193 -23.87 -18.66 -11.91
N GLU A 194 -25.09 -19.15 -12.15
CA GLU A 194 -25.89 -18.75 -13.31
C GLU A 194 -26.40 -17.31 -13.21
N THR A 195 -26.77 -16.86 -12.01
CA THR A 195 -27.05 -15.45 -11.70
C THR A 195 -25.84 -14.58 -12.05
N TRP A 196 -24.63 -15.03 -11.69
CA TRP A 196 -23.39 -14.31 -12.01
C TRP A 196 -23.08 -14.32 -13.52
N ARG A 197 -23.35 -15.43 -14.24
CA ARG A 197 -23.25 -15.47 -15.71
C ARG A 197 -24.23 -14.51 -16.39
N GLN A 198 -25.47 -14.44 -15.92
CA GLN A 198 -26.50 -13.55 -16.49
C GLN A 198 -26.15 -12.08 -16.25
N ILE A 199 -25.67 -11.71 -15.06
CA ILE A 199 -25.22 -10.34 -14.79
C ILE A 199 -23.97 -10.00 -15.60
N ARG A 200 -23.00 -10.92 -15.73
CA ARG A 200 -21.83 -10.77 -16.61
C ARG A 200 -22.27 -10.50 -18.05
N GLN A 201 -23.18 -11.31 -18.58
CA GLN A 201 -23.68 -11.18 -19.94
C GLN A 201 -24.48 -9.90 -20.15
N LEU A 202 -25.28 -9.46 -19.18
CA LEU A 202 -26.00 -8.19 -19.22
C LEU A 202 -25.06 -7.01 -19.48
N TYR A 203 -23.91 -6.92 -18.79
CA TYR A 203 -22.96 -5.84 -19.03
C TYR A 203 -22.24 -5.97 -20.38
N VAL A 204 -22.02 -7.18 -20.90
CA VAL A 204 -21.48 -7.37 -22.27
C VAL A 204 -22.50 -6.95 -23.33
N ASP A 205 -23.74 -7.42 -23.22
CA ASP A 205 -24.83 -7.17 -24.18
C ASP A 205 -25.25 -5.69 -24.24
N THR A 206 -25.02 -4.93 -23.15
CA THR A 206 -25.41 -3.50 -23.04
C THR A 206 -24.26 -2.51 -23.24
N GLN A 207 -23.04 -2.97 -23.51
CA GLN A 207 -21.92 -2.07 -23.81
C GLN A 207 -22.08 -1.47 -25.22
N VAL A 208 -22.12 -0.15 -25.31
CA VAL A 208 -22.06 0.55 -26.59
C VAL A 208 -20.60 0.71 -27.01
N LYS A 209 -20.17 -0.08 -27.99
CA LYS A 209 -18.80 -0.06 -28.52
C LYS A 209 -18.54 1.21 -29.35
N ILE A 210 -17.38 1.84 -29.14
CA ILE A 210 -16.87 2.93 -29.98
C ILE A 210 -15.57 2.44 -30.62
N GLY A 211 -15.56 2.32 -31.95
CA GLY A 211 -14.38 1.86 -32.69
C GLY A 211 -13.89 0.47 -32.27
N ALA A 212 -12.59 0.24 -32.46
CA ALA A 212 -11.97 -1.06 -32.20
C ALA A 212 -11.75 -1.36 -30.71
N ASP A 213 -11.55 -0.33 -29.88
CA ASP A 213 -10.86 -0.41 -28.59
C ASP A 213 -11.51 0.38 -27.45
N SER A 214 -12.61 1.11 -27.69
CA SER A 214 -13.34 1.90 -26.68
C SER A 214 -14.81 1.46 -26.56
N GLY A 215 -15.49 1.86 -25.49
CA GLY A 215 -16.90 1.55 -25.25
C GLY A 215 -17.46 2.08 -23.92
N TYR A 216 -18.75 2.38 -23.89
CA TYR A 216 -19.43 3.02 -22.76
C TYR A 216 -20.74 2.34 -22.39
N TRP A 217 -21.32 2.71 -21.25
CA TRP A 217 -22.66 2.30 -20.85
C TRP A 217 -23.60 3.50 -20.67
N ARG A 218 -24.89 3.24 -20.89
CA ARG A 218 -26.00 4.19 -20.82
C ARG A 218 -26.66 4.17 -19.45
N TYR A 219 -27.44 5.21 -19.12
CA TYR A 219 -28.24 5.18 -17.88
C TYR A 219 -29.38 4.16 -17.95
N VAL A 220 -29.96 3.95 -19.13
CA VAL A 220 -31.04 2.99 -19.36
C VAL A 220 -30.49 1.84 -20.19
N THR A 221 -30.73 0.58 -19.77
CA THR A 221 -30.11 -0.60 -20.41
C THR A 221 -30.77 -1.03 -21.72
N SER A 222 -31.83 -0.35 -22.14
CA SER A 222 -32.54 -0.60 -23.41
C SER A 222 -32.82 0.70 -24.18
N GLY A 223 -32.74 0.64 -25.52
CA GLY A 223 -33.08 1.74 -26.44
C GLY A 223 -31.92 2.67 -26.83
N GLU A 224 -32.13 3.44 -27.89
CA GLU A 224 -31.07 4.17 -28.58
C GLU A 224 -30.76 5.55 -27.97
N MET A 225 -31.78 6.27 -27.49
CA MET A 225 -31.71 7.70 -27.14
C MET A 225 -31.12 8.03 -25.75
N SER A 226 -30.18 7.24 -25.22
CA SER A 226 -29.43 7.62 -24.01
C SER A 226 -28.00 7.99 -24.36
N GLU A 227 -27.64 9.21 -24.01
CA GLU A 227 -26.28 9.73 -24.06
C GLU A 227 -25.32 8.90 -23.17
N PRO A 228 -23.99 8.92 -23.46
CA PRO A 228 -22.99 8.35 -22.56
C PRO A 228 -23.01 9.02 -21.19
N ARG A 229 -22.84 8.24 -20.11
CA ARG A 229 -22.64 8.78 -18.75
C ARG A 229 -21.44 8.13 -18.08
N PHE A 230 -20.54 8.96 -17.54
CA PHE A 230 -19.30 8.47 -16.95
C PHE A 230 -19.53 7.53 -15.75
N THR A 231 -20.47 7.89 -14.87
CA THR A 231 -20.90 7.05 -13.74
C THR A 231 -21.44 5.68 -14.17
N MET A 232 -22.04 5.59 -15.36
CA MET A 232 -22.59 4.34 -15.90
C MET A 232 -21.52 3.50 -16.59
N THR A 233 -20.55 4.10 -17.29
CA THR A 233 -19.38 3.34 -17.78
C THR A 233 -18.57 2.77 -16.61
N VAL A 234 -18.36 3.56 -15.57
CA VAL A 234 -17.75 3.11 -14.31
C VAL A 234 -18.55 1.96 -13.68
N ALA A 235 -19.89 2.07 -13.61
CA ALA A 235 -20.75 1.00 -13.14
C ALA A 235 -20.64 -0.26 -14.01
N GLY A 236 -20.53 -0.14 -15.33
CA GLY A 236 -20.40 -1.26 -16.27
C GLY A 236 -19.07 -2.02 -16.14
N VAL A 237 -17.96 -1.30 -16.02
CA VAL A 237 -16.64 -1.92 -15.76
C VAL A 237 -16.61 -2.61 -14.39
N CYS A 238 -17.11 -1.94 -13.35
CA CYS A 238 -17.28 -2.59 -12.04
C CYS A 238 -18.21 -3.81 -12.15
N GLY A 239 -19.25 -3.73 -12.99
CA GLY A 239 -20.22 -4.79 -13.27
C GLY A 239 -19.57 -6.05 -13.80
N LEU A 240 -18.77 -5.93 -14.86
CA LEU A 240 -18.01 -7.03 -15.45
C LEU A 240 -17.01 -7.65 -14.46
N ILE A 241 -16.26 -6.83 -13.73
CA ILE A 241 -15.26 -7.30 -12.76
C ILE A 241 -15.94 -8.05 -11.60
N ILE A 242 -16.99 -7.47 -11.01
CA ILE A 242 -17.72 -8.09 -9.89
C ILE A 242 -18.44 -9.37 -10.33
N ALA A 243 -19.07 -9.38 -11.51
CA ALA A 243 -19.71 -10.59 -12.03
C ALA A 243 -18.69 -11.69 -12.38
N GLY A 244 -17.47 -11.32 -12.79
CA GLY A 244 -16.34 -12.23 -12.91
C GLY A 244 -15.89 -12.81 -11.56
N MET A 245 -15.71 -11.98 -10.53
CA MET A 245 -15.42 -12.43 -9.14
C MET A 245 -16.57 -13.25 -8.52
N GLY A 246 -17.79 -13.13 -9.07
CA GLY A 246 -18.94 -13.92 -8.69
C GLY A 246 -18.86 -15.39 -9.10
N LEU A 247 -17.98 -15.77 -10.03
CA LEU A 247 -17.92 -17.10 -10.61
C LEU A 247 -16.74 -17.93 -10.08
N ASN A 248 -17.01 -19.15 -9.64
CA ASN A 248 -15.95 -20.11 -9.27
C ASN A 248 -15.46 -20.96 -10.47
N GLU A 249 -15.48 -20.37 -11.68
CA GLU A 249 -15.19 -21.06 -12.95
C GLU A 249 -13.70 -21.02 -13.33
N SER A 250 -13.11 -22.17 -13.70
CA SER A 250 -11.75 -22.26 -14.27
C SER A 250 -11.74 -21.78 -15.74
N GLN A 251 -11.91 -20.48 -15.96
CA GLN A 251 -11.96 -19.89 -17.31
C GLN A 251 -10.70 -20.21 -18.13
N GLN A 252 -9.53 -20.18 -17.48
CA GLN A 252 -8.25 -20.48 -18.14
C GLN A 252 -7.95 -21.98 -18.27
N GLN A 253 -8.84 -22.88 -17.82
CA GLN A 253 -8.66 -24.34 -17.84
C GLN A 253 -7.33 -24.78 -17.18
N LEU A 254 -7.25 -24.58 -15.86
CA LEU A 254 -6.08 -24.93 -15.06
C LEU A 254 -5.99 -26.45 -14.85
N ASN A 255 -4.81 -27.02 -15.11
CA ASN A 255 -4.46 -28.36 -14.66
C ASN A 255 -4.10 -28.33 -13.15
N PRO A 256 -4.86 -29.00 -12.27
CA PRO A 256 -4.65 -28.93 -10.82
C PRO A 256 -3.34 -29.58 -10.35
N LEU A 257 -2.77 -30.50 -11.14
CA LEU A 257 -1.52 -31.18 -10.77
C LEU A 257 -0.29 -30.34 -11.11
N THR A 258 -0.29 -29.62 -12.24
CA THR A 258 0.89 -28.88 -12.72
C THR A 258 0.85 -27.38 -12.43
N GLY A 259 -0.34 -26.79 -12.30
CA GLY A 259 -0.52 -25.33 -12.24
C GLY A 259 -0.42 -24.63 -13.60
N VAL A 260 -0.33 -25.39 -14.70
CA VAL A 260 -0.37 -24.89 -16.08
C VAL A 260 -1.82 -24.71 -16.53
N ALA A 261 -2.11 -23.61 -17.25
CA ALA A 261 -3.46 -23.30 -17.72
C ALA A 261 -3.52 -23.33 -19.26
N ALA A 262 -4.43 -24.13 -19.83
CA ALA A 262 -4.51 -24.34 -21.28
C ALA A 262 -4.99 -23.08 -22.05
N LYS A 263 -5.64 -22.13 -21.37
CA LYS A 263 -6.12 -20.84 -21.91
C LYS A 263 -5.53 -19.66 -21.13
N CYS A 264 -4.23 -19.71 -20.87
CA CYS A 264 -3.52 -18.74 -20.03
C CYS A 264 -3.50 -17.31 -20.64
N GLY A 265 -4.15 -16.36 -19.96
CA GLY A 265 -4.34 -14.98 -20.40
C GLY A 265 -5.64 -14.72 -21.16
N LEU A 266 -6.45 -15.75 -21.43
CA LEU A 266 -7.71 -15.61 -22.16
C LEU A 266 -8.91 -15.58 -21.19
N TYR A 267 -9.68 -14.49 -21.22
CA TYR A 267 -10.92 -14.33 -20.44
C TYR A 267 -12.03 -13.76 -21.33
N GLY A 268 -13.26 -14.24 -21.17
CA GLY A 268 -14.42 -13.78 -21.94
C GLY A 268 -14.85 -12.32 -21.67
N THR A 269 -14.20 -11.64 -20.73
CA THR A 269 -14.50 -10.26 -20.32
C THR A 269 -13.35 -9.27 -20.54
N THR A 270 -12.20 -9.69 -21.07
CA THR A 270 -11.05 -8.76 -21.28
C THR A 270 -11.44 -7.60 -22.21
N GLU A 271 -11.89 -7.89 -23.45
CA GLU A 271 -12.26 -6.84 -24.42
C GLU A 271 -13.35 -5.88 -23.87
N PRO A 272 -14.47 -6.33 -23.27
CA PRO A 272 -15.45 -5.42 -22.67
C PRO A 272 -14.91 -4.58 -21.50
N VAL A 273 -14.02 -5.12 -20.64
CA VAL A 273 -13.40 -4.36 -19.55
C VAL A 273 -12.45 -3.31 -20.11
N ASP A 274 -11.57 -3.69 -21.03
CA ASP A 274 -10.55 -2.81 -21.64
C ASP A 274 -11.23 -1.65 -22.37
N ARG A 275 -12.25 -1.92 -23.18
CA ARG A 275 -13.09 -0.89 -23.83
C ARG A 275 -13.63 0.16 -22.86
N GLY A 276 -14.14 -0.31 -21.72
CA GLY A 276 -14.69 0.56 -20.68
C GLY A 276 -13.61 1.35 -19.96
N MET A 277 -12.48 0.73 -19.65
CA MET A 277 -11.32 1.39 -19.01
C MET A 277 -10.68 2.44 -19.92
N ASN A 278 -10.58 2.17 -21.22
CA ASN A 278 -10.10 3.10 -22.24
C ASN A 278 -11.02 4.32 -22.34
N TRP A 279 -12.34 4.12 -22.38
CA TRP A 279 -13.31 5.22 -22.36
C TRP A 279 -13.24 6.03 -21.05
N ILE A 280 -13.10 5.37 -19.89
CA ILE A 280 -12.90 6.03 -18.59
C ILE A 280 -11.62 6.87 -18.57
N GLY A 281 -10.52 6.39 -19.18
CA GLY A 281 -9.28 7.16 -19.32
C GLY A 281 -9.42 8.35 -20.27
N GLN A 282 -10.15 8.19 -21.37
CA GLN A 282 -10.45 9.25 -22.35
C GLN A 282 -11.30 10.39 -21.75
N HIS A 283 -12.31 10.03 -20.94
CA HIS A 283 -13.34 10.93 -20.43
C HIS A 283 -13.26 11.22 -18.92
N PHE A 284 -12.09 11.01 -18.29
CA PHE A 284 -11.92 11.11 -16.84
C PHE A 284 -12.29 12.48 -16.26
N SER A 285 -13.18 12.51 -15.25
CA SER A 285 -13.57 13.71 -14.51
C SER A 285 -14.07 13.38 -13.12
N TYR A 286 -13.66 14.14 -12.10
CA TYR A 286 -14.16 14.00 -10.72
C TYR A 286 -15.52 14.63 -10.49
N GLY A 287 -15.88 15.68 -11.23
CA GLY A 287 -17.05 16.50 -10.89
C GLY A 287 -17.03 17.89 -11.51
N LYS A 288 -17.29 17.92 -12.83
CA LYS A 288 -17.81 19.03 -13.65
C LYS A 288 -18.48 18.44 -14.90
N GLY A 289 -19.44 17.54 -14.67
CA GLY A 289 -20.16 16.81 -15.72
C GLY A 289 -21.23 17.65 -16.42
N ARG A 290 -22.19 16.99 -17.07
CA ARG A 290 -23.39 17.69 -17.57
C ARG A 290 -24.27 18.12 -16.39
N ALA A 291 -25.03 19.20 -16.58
CA ALA A 291 -25.97 19.67 -15.55
C ALA A 291 -26.92 18.54 -15.11
N GLY A 292 -27.04 18.33 -13.79
CA GLY A 292 -27.83 17.25 -13.20
C GLY A 292 -27.09 15.93 -12.95
N GLU A 293 -25.77 15.85 -13.18
CA GLU A 293 -24.95 14.73 -12.72
C GLU A 293 -24.45 14.96 -11.28
N SER A 294 -24.40 13.90 -10.47
CA SER A 294 -23.95 13.97 -9.06
C SER A 294 -22.44 13.85 -8.95
N ASP A 295 -21.82 14.86 -8.33
CA ASP A 295 -20.38 14.93 -8.08
C ASP A 295 -19.94 13.79 -7.13
N PHE A 296 -20.69 13.56 -6.05
CA PHE A 296 -20.25 12.65 -4.99
C PHE A 296 -20.53 11.19 -5.32
N TYR A 297 -21.63 10.89 -6.00
CA TYR A 297 -21.86 9.55 -6.56
C TYR A 297 -20.81 9.17 -7.61
N ASN A 298 -20.36 10.14 -8.41
CA ASN A 298 -19.27 9.95 -9.35
C ASN A 298 -17.94 9.63 -8.65
N ILE A 299 -17.57 10.40 -7.63
CA ILE A 299 -16.39 10.15 -6.80
C ILE A 299 -16.44 8.74 -6.17
N TYR A 300 -17.59 8.31 -5.65
CA TYR A 300 -17.78 6.94 -5.16
C TYR A 300 -17.72 5.87 -6.27
N GLY A 301 -18.02 6.22 -7.52
CA GLY A 301 -17.73 5.39 -8.69
C GLY A 301 -16.23 5.22 -8.93
N ILE A 302 -15.50 6.33 -8.93
CA ILE A 302 -14.04 6.36 -9.17
C ILE A 302 -13.27 5.50 -8.16
N GLU A 303 -13.65 5.55 -6.88
CA GLU A 303 -13.08 4.67 -5.83
C GLU A 303 -13.24 3.18 -6.17
N ARG A 304 -14.45 2.79 -6.60
CA ARG A 304 -14.77 1.40 -6.87
C ARG A 304 -14.04 0.88 -8.10
N VAL A 305 -14.05 1.58 -9.24
CA VAL A 305 -13.33 1.11 -10.43
C VAL A 305 -11.82 1.10 -10.20
N GLY A 306 -11.27 2.09 -9.50
CA GLY A 306 -9.87 2.14 -9.12
C GLY A 306 -9.43 0.97 -8.23
N ARG A 307 -10.20 0.64 -7.18
CA ARG A 307 -9.92 -0.53 -6.33
C ARG A 307 -10.16 -1.88 -7.03
N LEU A 308 -11.23 -2.02 -7.81
CA LEU A 308 -11.63 -3.30 -8.39
C LEU A 308 -10.74 -3.72 -9.57
N SER A 309 -10.27 -2.76 -10.36
CA SER A 309 -9.29 -3.00 -11.45
C SER A 309 -7.84 -3.10 -10.96
N GLY A 310 -7.57 -2.72 -9.71
CA GLY A 310 -6.22 -2.55 -9.17
C GLY A 310 -5.42 -1.41 -9.83
N GLN A 311 -5.97 -0.65 -10.76
CA GLN A 311 -5.22 0.39 -11.48
C GLN A 311 -4.91 1.56 -10.54
N ARG A 312 -3.63 1.91 -10.38
CA ARG A 312 -3.26 3.18 -9.71
C ARG A 312 -3.68 4.41 -10.52
N PHE A 313 -3.65 4.31 -11.84
CA PHE A 313 -3.94 5.42 -12.76
C PHE A 313 -5.16 5.12 -13.64
N LEU A 314 -6.11 6.07 -13.69
CA LEU A 314 -7.23 6.07 -14.63
C LEU A 314 -6.93 7.10 -15.72
N GLY A 315 -6.65 6.63 -16.94
CA GLY A 315 -5.90 7.41 -17.93
C GLY A 315 -4.55 7.86 -17.35
N LYS A 316 -4.31 9.18 -17.37
CA LYS A 316 -3.11 9.82 -16.77
C LYS A 316 -3.25 10.18 -15.28
N THR A 317 -4.41 10.00 -14.64
CA THR A 317 -4.70 10.54 -13.30
C THR A 317 -4.46 9.53 -12.18
N ASP A 318 -3.71 9.86 -11.12
CA ASP A 318 -3.65 9.03 -9.88
C ASP A 318 -4.96 9.27 -9.10
N TRP A 319 -5.96 8.43 -9.42
CA TRP A 319 -7.36 8.65 -9.07
C TRP A 319 -7.61 8.82 -7.57
N TYR A 320 -6.69 8.33 -6.72
CA TYR A 320 -6.81 8.44 -5.28
C TYR A 320 -6.10 9.68 -4.73
N ARG A 321 -4.86 9.94 -5.16
CA ARG A 321 -4.08 11.11 -4.70
C ARG A 321 -4.80 12.42 -5.01
N ASP A 322 -5.27 12.56 -6.24
CA ASP A 322 -5.86 13.81 -6.72
C ASP A 322 -7.30 13.97 -6.20
N GLY A 323 -8.06 12.87 -6.10
CA GLY A 323 -9.39 12.86 -5.47
C GLY A 323 -9.35 13.17 -3.97
N CYS A 324 -8.31 12.71 -3.25
CA CYS A 324 -8.08 13.12 -1.86
C CYS A 324 -7.87 14.62 -1.73
N LYS A 325 -7.03 15.22 -2.59
CA LYS A 325 -6.83 16.67 -2.61
C LYS A 325 -8.15 17.41 -2.89
N ILE A 326 -8.87 17.00 -3.93
CA ILE A 326 -10.16 17.61 -4.30
C ILE A 326 -11.19 17.51 -3.18
N LEU A 327 -11.28 16.39 -2.46
CA LEU A 327 -12.21 16.27 -1.33
C LEU A 327 -11.78 17.09 -0.12
N VAL A 328 -10.50 17.09 0.25
CA VAL A 328 -10.00 17.94 1.34
C VAL A 328 -10.25 19.42 1.03
N ASP A 329 -10.01 19.85 -0.20
CA ASP A 329 -10.20 21.24 -0.65
C ASP A 329 -11.69 21.60 -0.89
N LYS A 330 -12.60 20.61 -1.00
CA LYS A 330 -14.08 20.78 -1.09
C LYS A 330 -14.82 20.66 0.25
N GLN A 331 -14.17 20.32 1.36
CA GLN A 331 -14.87 20.08 2.64
C GLN A 331 -15.34 21.40 3.28
N LEU A 332 -16.61 21.45 3.71
CA LEU A 332 -17.20 22.63 4.34
C LEU A 332 -16.75 22.80 5.80
N ASP A 333 -17.02 23.96 6.41
CA ASP A 333 -16.60 24.30 7.78
C ASP A 333 -17.20 23.37 8.85
N ASP A 334 -18.44 22.91 8.65
CA ASP A 334 -19.13 21.93 9.50
C ASP A 334 -18.61 20.48 9.35
N GLY A 335 -17.66 20.25 8.44
CA GLY A 335 -17.10 18.95 8.13
C GLY A 335 -17.85 18.15 7.05
N SER A 336 -18.95 18.69 6.53
CA SER A 336 -19.73 18.04 5.47
C SER A 336 -19.13 18.21 4.07
N TRP A 337 -19.70 17.47 3.13
CA TRP A 337 -19.60 17.71 1.69
C TRP A 337 -20.98 17.84 1.08
N GLY A 338 -21.09 18.53 -0.06
CA GLY A 338 -22.36 18.83 -0.73
C GLY A 338 -22.73 20.32 -0.61
N SER A 339 -24.03 20.63 -0.65
CA SER A 339 -24.52 22.00 -0.39
C SER A 339 -24.97 22.16 1.07
N SER A 340 -24.38 23.11 1.79
CA SER A 340 -24.88 23.58 3.10
C SER A 340 -26.19 24.36 3.02
N ARG A 341 -26.68 24.68 1.82
CA ARG A 341 -27.96 25.37 1.58
C ARG A 341 -28.88 24.53 0.70
N GLY A 342 -29.56 23.56 1.32
CA GLY A 342 -30.82 23.00 0.82
C GLY A 342 -30.82 22.42 -0.60
N GLY A 343 -29.67 21.97 -1.12
CA GLY A 343 -29.57 21.40 -2.46
C GLY A 343 -30.32 20.07 -2.55
N GLY A 344 -31.57 20.10 -3.03
CA GLY A 344 -32.39 18.92 -3.26
C GLY A 344 -31.78 18.03 -4.35
N GLY A 345 -30.99 17.04 -3.94
CA GLY A 345 -30.31 16.12 -4.83
C GLY A 345 -29.69 14.92 -4.11
N VAL A 346 -28.99 14.10 -4.90
CA VAL A 346 -28.08 13.05 -4.41
C VAL A 346 -26.84 13.68 -3.75
N ASP A 347 -26.47 14.90 -4.11
CA ASP A 347 -25.37 15.66 -3.47
C ASP A 347 -25.83 16.45 -2.22
N SER A 348 -26.85 15.97 -1.52
CA SER A 348 -27.30 16.53 -0.24
C SER A 348 -26.37 16.10 0.91
N GLY A 349 -26.22 16.94 1.94
CA GLY A 349 -25.11 16.89 2.91
C GLY A 349 -24.76 15.50 3.47
N VAL A 350 -25.75 14.74 3.94
CA VAL A 350 -25.54 13.37 4.48
C VAL A 350 -25.10 12.38 3.39
N ILE A 351 -25.73 12.41 2.21
CA ILE A 351 -25.46 11.48 1.11
C ILE A 351 -24.08 11.79 0.49
N ALA A 352 -23.81 13.06 0.20
CA ALA A 352 -22.52 13.54 -0.30
C ALA A 352 -21.37 13.25 0.68
N THR A 353 -21.55 13.52 1.98
CA THR A 353 -20.57 13.18 3.01
C THR A 353 -20.33 11.67 3.09
N SER A 354 -21.39 10.86 3.00
CA SER A 354 -21.24 9.39 3.01
C SER A 354 -20.43 8.89 1.81
N PHE A 355 -20.66 9.40 0.61
CA PHE A 355 -19.86 9.07 -0.57
C PHE A 355 -18.41 9.57 -0.49
N ALA A 356 -18.18 10.78 0.03
CA ALA A 356 -16.84 11.32 0.25
C ALA A 356 -16.04 10.48 1.27
N LEU A 357 -16.68 10.08 2.38
CA LEU A 357 -16.09 9.17 3.36
C LEU A 357 -15.80 7.79 2.76
N LEU A 358 -16.72 7.23 1.96
CA LEU A 358 -16.48 5.96 1.25
C LEU A 358 -15.28 6.07 0.29
N PHE A 359 -15.08 7.20 -0.39
CA PHE A 359 -13.87 7.42 -1.19
C PHE A 359 -12.60 7.46 -0.33
N LEU A 360 -12.55 8.34 0.68
CA LEU A 360 -11.35 8.59 1.48
C LEU A 360 -10.96 7.39 2.34
N SER A 361 -11.93 6.78 3.03
CA SER A 361 -11.68 5.70 3.99
C SER A 361 -11.41 4.36 3.30
N LYS A 362 -11.93 4.12 2.08
CA LYS A 362 -11.66 2.89 1.32
C LYS A 362 -10.45 3.02 0.40
N GLY A 363 -10.23 4.17 -0.24
CA GLY A 363 -9.10 4.34 -1.16
C GLY A 363 -7.72 4.26 -0.48
N ARG A 364 -7.64 4.53 0.84
CA ARG A 364 -6.42 4.47 1.65
C ARG A 364 -5.93 3.08 2.06
N SER A 365 -6.66 2.00 1.74
CA SER A 365 -6.26 0.61 2.07
C SER A 365 -4.76 0.40 1.77
N PRO A 366 -3.95 -0.09 2.72
CA PRO A 366 -2.51 -0.29 2.49
C PRO A 366 -2.24 -1.21 1.31
N VAL A 367 -1.27 -0.84 0.46
CA VAL A 367 -0.86 -1.66 -0.69
C VAL A 367 0.09 -2.75 -0.21
N LEU A 368 -0.27 -4.02 -0.43
CA LEU A 368 0.56 -5.17 -0.10
C LEU A 368 1.43 -5.64 -1.28
N ILE A 369 0.84 -5.66 -2.47
CA ILE A 369 1.46 -6.17 -3.70
C ILE A 369 1.27 -5.17 -4.83
N SER A 370 2.37 -4.78 -5.47
CA SER A 370 2.39 -3.99 -6.71
C SER A 370 2.81 -4.89 -7.87
N LYS A 371 1.86 -5.35 -8.69
CA LYS A 371 2.15 -6.13 -9.89
C LYS A 371 2.74 -5.22 -10.95
N LEU A 372 3.97 -5.51 -11.39
CA LEU A 372 4.74 -4.65 -12.27
C LEU A 372 4.33 -4.84 -13.74
N ALA A 373 3.93 -3.76 -14.39
CA ALA A 373 3.80 -3.74 -15.84
C ALA A 373 5.16 -3.51 -16.51
N TYR A 374 5.48 -4.34 -17.50
CA TYR A 374 6.76 -4.33 -18.21
C TYR A 374 6.55 -4.56 -19.72
N GLY A 375 7.62 -4.45 -20.52
CA GLY A 375 7.52 -4.58 -21.98
C GLY A 375 6.88 -3.34 -22.64
N ASP A 376 6.42 -3.50 -23.87
CA ASP A 376 6.00 -2.39 -24.74
C ASP A 376 4.49 -2.26 -24.93
N PHE A 377 4.03 -1.01 -24.93
CA PHE A 377 2.64 -0.60 -25.15
C PHE A 377 2.55 0.33 -26.37
N LEU A 378 1.33 0.48 -26.91
CA LEU A 378 0.97 1.53 -27.85
C LEU A 378 0.20 2.62 -27.12
N MET A 379 0.56 3.88 -27.36
CA MET A 379 -0.17 5.05 -26.87
C MET A 379 -1.12 5.55 -27.98
N SER A 380 -2.34 5.94 -27.62
CA SER A 380 -3.22 6.67 -28.55
C SER A 380 -2.65 8.07 -28.85
N ALA A 381 -3.08 8.68 -29.96
CA ALA A 381 -2.59 9.99 -30.41
C ALA A 381 -2.97 11.18 -29.49
N ASP A 382 -3.81 10.95 -28.47
CA ASP A 382 -4.16 11.90 -27.40
C ASP A 382 -3.53 11.52 -26.04
N ASP A 383 -2.69 10.48 -26.02
CA ASP A 383 -2.08 9.83 -24.86
C ASP A 383 -3.03 9.30 -23.76
N ARG A 384 -4.31 9.05 -24.06
CA ARG A 384 -5.29 8.62 -23.02
C ARG A 384 -5.51 7.12 -22.93
N VAL A 385 -5.23 6.39 -24.01
CA VAL A 385 -5.38 4.93 -24.11
C VAL A 385 -4.00 4.29 -24.25
N LEU A 386 -3.84 3.15 -23.57
CA LEU A 386 -2.62 2.36 -23.51
C LEU A 386 -2.96 0.95 -23.97
N THR A 387 -2.74 0.65 -25.25
CA THR A 387 -3.04 -0.66 -25.84
C THR A 387 -1.77 -1.50 -25.80
N GLU A 388 -1.72 -2.48 -24.91
CA GLU A 388 -0.58 -3.39 -24.77
C GLU A 388 -0.28 -4.14 -26.08
N ARG A 389 1.00 -4.30 -26.45
CA ARG A 389 1.38 -5.21 -27.54
C ARG A 389 1.39 -6.64 -27.01
N GLY A 390 0.22 -7.26 -27.00
CA GLY A 390 0.04 -8.68 -26.69
C GLY A 390 0.70 -9.59 -27.72
N ASP A 391 1.04 -10.82 -27.30
CA ASP A 391 1.39 -11.91 -28.22
C ASP A 391 0.18 -12.29 -29.11
N ASP A 392 -1.02 -12.17 -28.54
CA ASP A 392 -2.33 -12.38 -29.17
C ASP A 392 -3.22 -11.15 -28.93
N PRO A 393 -4.22 -10.85 -29.80
CA PRO A 393 -5.18 -9.78 -29.55
C PRO A 393 -5.95 -9.96 -28.22
N GLY A 394 -5.91 -8.94 -27.36
CA GLY A 394 -6.58 -8.97 -26.04
C GLY A 394 -5.84 -9.75 -24.95
N VAL A 395 -4.53 -10.00 -25.10
CA VAL A 395 -3.72 -10.77 -24.14
C VAL A 395 -2.52 -9.98 -23.64
N VAL A 396 -2.51 -9.62 -22.35
CA VAL A 396 -1.45 -8.80 -21.74
C VAL A 396 -0.27 -9.65 -21.28
N GLY A 397 0.92 -9.40 -21.83
CA GLY A 397 2.12 -10.24 -21.63
C GLY A 397 2.61 -10.34 -20.18
N TRP A 398 2.56 -9.23 -19.42
CA TRP A 398 2.93 -9.16 -18.00
C TRP A 398 1.77 -9.51 -17.04
N ASN A 399 0.55 -9.70 -17.57
CA ASN A 399 -0.65 -9.93 -16.78
C ASN A 399 -1.43 -11.15 -17.31
N ARG A 400 -0.76 -12.28 -17.51
CA ARG A 400 -1.41 -13.54 -17.95
C ARG A 400 -2.41 -14.11 -16.91
N LYS A 401 -2.41 -13.57 -15.69
CA LYS A 401 -3.28 -13.89 -14.56
C LYS A 401 -3.84 -12.58 -13.99
N HIS A 402 -5.14 -12.31 -14.10
CA HIS A 402 -5.78 -11.04 -13.73
C HIS A 402 -6.15 -10.93 -12.24
N SER A 403 -6.16 -12.05 -11.51
CA SER A 403 -6.67 -12.17 -10.13
C SER A 403 -5.62 -12.65 -9.13
N ASP A 404 -4.48 -13.19 -9.57
CA ASP A 404 -3.42 -13.75 -8.71
C ASP A 404 -3.00 -12.82 -7.54
N ALA A 405 -2.64 -11.57 -7.83
CA ALA A 405 -2.25 -10.58 -6.83
C ALA A 405 -3.43 -10.15 -5.94
N ARG A 406 -4.66 -10.18 -6.45
CA ARG A 406 -5.88 -9.93 -5.68
C ARG A 406 -6.08 -11.03 -4.64
N HIS A 407 -6.11 -12.29 -5.08
CA HIS A 407 -6.39 -13.42 -4.20
C HIS A 407 -5.25 -13.67 -3.19
N LEU A 408 -3.98 -13.47 -3.57
CA LEU A 408 -2.88 -13.46 -2.60
C LEU A 408 -3.08 -12.38 -1.53
N THR A 409 -3.48 -11.18 -1.92
CA THR A 409 -3.73 -10.08 -0.98
C THR A 409 -4.94 -10.34 -0.09
N GLU A 410 -6.03 -10.89 -0.63
CA GLU A 410 -7.19 -11.33 0.16
C GLU A 410 -6.84 -12.45 1.14
N PHE A 411 -6.06 -13.44 0.70
CA PHE A 411 -5.62 -14.55 1.55
C PHE A 411 -4.70 -14.07 2.68
N ALA A 412 -3.72 -13.22 2.35
CA ALA A 412 -2.85 -12.58 3.34
C ALA A 412 -3.64 -11.71 4.33
N SER A 413 -4.57 -10.89 3.86
CA SER A 413 -5.49 -10.11 4.69
C SER A 413 -6.24 -11.03 5.67
N LYS A 414 -6.87 -12.10 5.18
CA LYS A 414 -7.69 -13.03 5.97
C LYS A 414 -6.87 -13.88 6.96
N GLN A 415 -5.66 -14.32 6.61
CA GLN A 415 -4.86 -15.27 7.41
C GLN A 415 -3.77 -14.59 8.26
N LEU A 416 -2.98 -13.69 7.67
CA LEU A 416 -1.81 -13.08 8.32
C LEU A 416 -2.18 -11.84 9.12
N PHE A 417 -3.06 -10.99 8.57
CA PHE A 417 -3.35 -9.64 9.09
C PHE A 417 -4.75 -9.52 9.73
N ASN A 418 -5.29 -10.63 10.25
CA ASN A 418 -6.56 -10.68 11.03
C ASN A 418 -7.78 -10.01 10.35
N GLY A 419 -7.84 -10.02 9.01
CA GLY A 419 -8.91 -9.43 8.22
C GLY A 419 -8.75 -7.93 7.91
N LEU A 420 -7.59 -7.33 8.20
CA LEU A 420 -7.28 -5.93 7.85
C LEU A 420 -7.49 -5.67 6.34
N PRO A 421 -8.24 -4.64 5.93
CA PRO A 421 -8.49 -4.33 4.51
C PRO A 421 -7.24 -3.86 3.76
N LEU A 422 -6.51 -4.80 3.15
CA LEU A 422 -5.39 -4.55 2.26
C LEU A 422 -5.83 -4.40 0.80
N SER A 423 -4.97 -3.81 -0.02
CA SER A 423 -5.13 -3.70 -1.47
C SER A 423 -3.90 -4.18 -2.23
N TRP A 424 -4.09 -4.55 -3.49
CA TRP A 424 -3.03 -4.72 -4.48
C TRP A 424 -3.17 -3.59 -5.51
N GLN A 425 -2.12 -3.35 -6.30
CA GLN A 425 -2.21 -2.45 -7.45
C GLN A 425 -1.43 -2.99 -8.65
N VAL A 426 -1.81 -2.55 -9.84
CA VAL A 426 -0.92 -2.48 -11.00
C VAL A 426 -0.01 -1.28 -10.80
N TYR A 427 1.30 -1.53 -10.76
CA TYR A 427 2.31 -0.48 -10.84
C TYR A 427 2.91 -0.47 -12.24
N ASP A 428 2.64 0.60 -12.97
CA ASP A 428 3.02 0.75 -14.37
C ASP A 428 3.93 1.98 -14.53
N PRO A 429 5.26 1.82 -14.41
CA PRO A 429 6.18 2.95 -14.54
C PRO A 429 6.18 3.52 -15.96
N ARG A 430 5.78 2.72 -16.97
CA ARG A 430 5.82 3.10 -18.40
C ARG A 430 4.88 4.26 -18.75
N ARG A 431 3.95 4.62 -17.86
CA ARG A 431 3.00 5.73 -18.02
C ARG A 431 3.60 7.12 -17.76
N ARG A 432 4.83 7.20 -17.24
CA ARG A 432 5.48 8.46 -16.87
C ARG A 432 6.93 8.47 -17.34
N GLU A 433 7.36 9.59 -17.90
CA GLU A 433 8.78 9.85 -18.12
C GLU A 433 9.44 10.33 -16.82
N TYR A 434 10.56 9.73 -16.45
CA TYR A 434 11.39 10.13 -15.31
C TYR A 434 12.63 10.85 -15.86
N LYS A 435 12.67 12.18 -15.77
CA LYS A 435 13.67 13.01 -16.46
C LYS A 435 14.81 13.47 -15.55
N LYS A 436 14.62 13.37 -14.23
CA LYS A 436 15.63 13.65 -13.21
C LYS A 436 15.72 12.52 -12.19
N ASP A 437 16.86 12.43 -11.50
CA ASP A 437 17.01 11.58 -10.31
C ASP A 437 15.96 11.91 -9.24
N GLU A 438 15.55 13.18 -9.12
CA GLU A 438 14.45 13.62 -8.25
C GLU A 438 13.11 12.92 -8.57
N ASP A 439 12.78 12.74 -9.86
CA ASP A 439 11.56 12.03 -10.29
C ASP A 439 11.62 10.54 -9.89
N ILE A 440 12.79 9.92 -10.07
CA ILE A 440 13.08 8.52 -9.74
C ILE A 440 12.93 8.32 -8.24
N LEU A 441 13.60 9.14 -7.43
CA LEU A 441 13.57 9.06 -5.96
C LEU A 441 12.17 9.29 -5.40
N ALA A 442 11.41 10.24 -5.96
CA ALA A 442 10.02 10.46 -5.59
C ALA A 442 9.12 9.25 -5.92
N GLU A 443 9.28 8.62 -7.08
CA GLU A 443 8.49 7.46 -7.47
C GLU A 443 8.86 6.19 -6.68
N VAL A 444 10.14 5.98 -6.37
CA VAL A 444 10.59 4.94 -5.43
C VAL A 444 9.94 5.17 -4.06
N GLY A 445 9.83 6.42 -3.61
CA GLY A 445 9.12 6.83 -2.39
C GLY A 445 7.62 6.58 -2.38
N VAL A 446 7.01 6.38 -3.55
CA VAL A 446 5.65 5.80 -3.69
C VAL A 446 5.70 4.28 -3.67
N LEU A 447 6.61 3.67 -4.45
CA LEU A 447 6.65 2.23 -4.66
C LEU A 447 6.93 1.45 -3.36
N VAL A 448 7.81 1.94 -2.49
CA VAL A 448 8.12 1.34 -1.18
C VAL A 448 6.98 1.41 -0.15
N GLN A 449 5.84 2.03 -0.47
CA GLN A 449 4.59 1.84 0.30
C GLN A 449 4.07 0.41 0.14
N SER A 450 4.34 -0.21 -1.01
CA SER A 450 4.13 -1.62 -1.30
C SER A 450 5.39 -2.40 -0.88
N PRO A 451 5.31 -3.35 0.08
CA PRO A 451 6.48 -4.12 0.50
C PRO A 451 6.93 -5.12 -0.57
N ILE A 452 6.03 -5.49 -1.50
CA ILE A 452 6.28 -6.47 -2.57
C ILE A 452 5.98 -5.84 -3.93
N VAL A 453 6.91 -6.03 -4.86
CA VAL A 453 6.74 -5.87 -6.31
C VAL A 453 6.67 -7.27 -6.91
N TYR A 454 5.67 -7.52 -7.77
CA TYR A 454 5.37 -8.85 -8.29
C TYR A 454 5.47 -8.91 -9.82
N PHE A 455 6.24 -9.88 -10.33
CA PHE A 455 6.38 -10.18 -11.75
C PHE A 455 5.70 -11.50 -12.12
N ASN A 456 5.03 -11.52 -13.27
CA ASN A 456 4.38 -12.68 -13.86
C ASN A 456 4.39 -12.53 -15.40
N GLY A 457 4.46 -13.64 -16.14
CA GLY A 457 4.28 -13.60 -17.60
C GLY A 457 4.92 -14.76 -18.34
N HIS A 458 4.73 -14.79 -19.66
CA HIS A 458 5.35 -15.79 -20.55
C HIS A 458 6.62 -15.30 -21.26
N LYS A 459 6.81 -13.97 -21.36
CA LYS A 459 7.89 -13.33 -22.13
C LYS A 459 8.93 -12.68 -21.24
N ARG A 460 10.17 -12.56 -21.73
CA ARG A 460 11.30 -11.92 -21.04
C ARG A 460 10.88 -10.57 -20.41
N PRO A 461 11.09 -10.35 -19.09
CA PRO A 461 10.73 -9.09 -18.43
C PRO A 461 11.65 -7.93 -18.80
N VAL A 462 11.33 -7.24 -19.91
CA VAL A 462 12.10 -6.08 -20.39
C VAL A 462 11.70 -4.81 -19.65
N LEU A 463 12.65 -4.25 -18.91
CA LEU A 463 12.59 -2.90 -18.35
C LEU A 463 13.54 -1.97 -19.14
N LYS A 464 13.03 -0.79 -19.53
CA LYS A 464 13.76 0.20 -20.33
C LYS A 464 14.12 1.43 -19.50
N GLY A 465 15.27 2.04 -19.80
CA GLY A 465 15.73 3.27 -19.17
C GLY A 465 15.65 3.27 -17.65
N GLN A 466 15.06 4.33 -17.11
CA GLN A 466 14.94 4.63 -15.68
C GLN A 466 14.14 3.58 -14.89
N HIS A 467 13.34 2.72 -15.53
CA HIS A 467 12.55 1.70 -14.82
C HIS A 467 13.43 0.67 -14.10
N LYS A 468 14.63 0.37 -14.65
CA LYS A 468 15.63 -0.46 -13.99
C LYS A 468 16.12 0.18 -12.69
N GLU A 469 16.45 1.47 -12.73
CA GLU A 469 16.97 2.21 -11.58
C GLU A 469 15.91 2.40 -10.49
N ILE A 470 14.64 2.65 -10.85
CA ILE A 470 13.52 2.64 -9.90
C ILE A 470 13.45 1.30 -9.16
N LEU A 471 13.51 0.17 -9.88
CA LEU A 471 13.42 -1.15 -9.26
C LEU A 471 14.64 -1.48 -8.40
N LYS A 472 15.85 -1.08 -8.82
CA LYS A 472 17.09 -1.23 -8.07
C LYS A 472 17.02 -0.46 -6.74
N LYS A 473 16.73 0.84 -6.79
CA LYS A 473 16.58 1.70 -5.61
C LYS A 473 15.44 1.23 -4.69
N TYR A 474 14.35 0.71 -5.25
CA TYR A 474 13.26 0.11 -4.47
C TYR A 474 13.73 -1.07 -3.60
N VAL A 475 14.56 -1.99 -4.13
CA VAL A 475 15.14 -3.09 -3.34
C VAL A 475 16.11 -2.55 -2.28
N GLU A 476 16.95 -1.58 -2.66
CA GLU A 476 17.95 -0.95 -1.77
C GLU A 476 17.29 -0.18 -0.61
N GLU A 477 16.09 0.37 -0.82
CA GLU A 477 15.28 1.03 0.21
C GLU A 477 14.41 0.04 1.03
N GLY A 478 14.61 -1.27 0.89
CA GLY A 478 13.93 -2.29 1.70
C GLY A 478 12.71 -2.94 1.03
N GLY A 479 12.42 -2.62 -0.23
CA GLY A 479 11.45 -3.35 -1.05
C GLY A 479 11.84 -4.81 -1.28
N PHE A 480 10.86 -5.64 -1.65
CA PHE A 480 11.03 -7.07 -1.96
C PHE A 480 10.48 -7.38 -3.35
N ILE A 481 11.07 -8.34 -4.06
CA ILE A 481 10.59 -8.81 -5.37
C ILE A 481 10.10 -10.26 -5.26
N LEU A 482 8.85 -10.50 -5.65
CA LEU A 482 8.34 -11.84 -5.96
C LEU A 482 8.24 -11.97 -7.48
N ALA A 483 8.64 -13.12 -8.03
CA ALA A 483 8.46 -13.43 -9.44
C ALA A 483 8.00 -14.88 -9.64
N GLU A 484 7.16 -15.11 -10.64
CA GLU A 484 6.79 -16.45 -11.10
C GLU A 484 6.81 -16.52 -12.62
N ALA A 485 7.42 -17.60 -13.15
CA ALA A 485 7.38 -17.94 -14.56
C ALA A 485 6.01 -18.53 -14.88
N CYS A 486 5.13 -17.74 -15.47
CA CYS A 486 3.74 -18.13 -15.68
C CYS A 486 3.67 -19.40 -16.54
N CYS A 487 2.92 -20.39 -16.06
CA CYS A 487 2.85 -21.73 -16.66
C CYS A 487 4.20 -22.43 -16.90
N GLY A 488 5.26 -22.00 -16.20
CA GLY A 488 6.61 -22.57 -16.30
C GLY A 488 7.41 -22.07 -17.51
N SER A 489 7.09 -20.88 -18.05
CA SER A 489 7.80 -20.35 -19.24
C SER A 489 9.32 -20.21 -19.01
N GLU A 490 10.09 -21.02 -19.73
CA GLU A 490 11.56 -20.96 -19.74
C GLU A 490 12.07 -19.62 -20.30
N GLU A 491 11.34 -19.00 -21.23
CA GLU A 491 11.70 -17.70 -21.81
C GLU A 491 11.61 -16.57 -20.77
N PHE A 492 10.54 -16.55 -19.97
CA PHE A 492 10.43 -15.66 -18.81
C PHE A 492 11.50 -15.99 -17.77
N ALA A 493 11.69 -17.28 -17.45
CA ALA A 493 12.62 -17.72 -16.41
C ALA A 493 14.09 -17.39 -16.74
N ALA A 494 14.49 -17.45 -18.01
CA ALA A 494 15.79 -16.97 -18.47
C ALA A 494 15.86 -15.44 -18.36
N GLY A 495 14.87 -14.72 -18.91
CA GLY A 495 14.86 -13.26 -18.90
C GLY A 495 14.82 -12.63 -17.50
N PHE A 496 14.15 -13.26 -16.53
CA PHE A 496 14.12 -12.78 -15.15
C PHE A 496 15.49 -12.96 -14.46
N ARG A 497 16.16 -14.10 -14.67
CA ARG A 497 17.53 -14.30 -14.16
C ARG A 497 18.54 -13.34 -14.80
N ASP A 498 18.39 -13.06 -16.09
CA ASP A 498 19.20 -12.07 -16.80
C ASP A 498 18.94 -10.65 -16.25
N LEU A 499 17.68 -10.28 -15.96
CA LEU A 499 17.34 -9.00 -15.34
C LEU A 499 17.91 -8.87 -13.92
N MET A 500 17.85 -9.91 -13.09
CA MET A 500 18.43 -9.86 -11.73
C MET A 500 19.96 -9.70 -11.79
N ARG A 501 20.64 -10.37 -12.74
CA ARG A 501 22.09 -10.23 -12.97
C ARG A 501 22.49 -8.83 -13.45
N ASP A 502 21.65 -8.19 -14.25
CA ASP A 502 21.85 -6.82 -14.76
C ASP A 502 21.64 -5.76 -13.67
N LEU A 503 20.70 -5.97 -12.73
CA LEU A 503 20.45 -5.06 -11.60
C LEU A 503 21.44 -5.28 -10.43
N PHE A 504 21.84 -6.52 -10.18
CA PHE A 504 22.63 -6.96 -9.02
C PHE A 504 23.72 -7.99 -9.42
N PRO A 505 24.75 -7.58 -10.18
CA PRO A 505 25.74 -8.51 -10.74
C PRO A 505 26.52 -9.30 -9.68
N ASP A 506 26.75 -8.70 -8.50
CA ASP A 506 27.53 -9.28 -7.41
C ASP A 506 26.75 -10.31 -6.56
N THR A 507 25.47 -10.57 -6.85
CA THR A 507 24.69 -11.58 -6.10
C THR A 507 23.67 -12.29 -6.99
N PRO A 508 23.99 -13.50 -7.50
CA PRO A 508 23.10 -14.23 -8.39
C PRO A 508 21.92 -14.87 -7.64
N LEU A 509 20.83 -15.12 -8.37
CA LEU A 509 19.79 -16.07 -7.96
C LEU A 509 20.38 -17.47 -7.75
N ARG A 510 19.97 -18.13 -6.67
CA ARG A 510 20.39 -19.48 -6.23
C ARG A 510 19.17 -20.28 -5.76
N THR A 511 19.26 -21.60 -5.74
CA THR A 511 18.18 -22.44 -5.19
C THR A 511 17.92 -22.08 -3.72
N MET A 512 16.64 -22.00 -3.34
CA MET A 512 16.17 -21.78 -1.98
C MET A 512 16.63 -22.95 -1.08
N PRO A 513 17.40 -22.71 -0.01
CA PRO A 513 17.78 -23.78 0.91
C PRO A 513 16.56 -24.37 1.64
N PRO A 514 16.51 -25.69 1.92
CA PRO A 514 15.39 -26.31 2.63
C PRO A 514 15.21 -25.81 4.07
N GLU A 515 16.28 -25.30 4.69
CA GLU A 515 16.28 -24.70 6.02
C GLU A 515 15.87 -23.21 6.04
N HIS A 516 15.59 -22.59 4.88
CA HIS A 516 15.29 -21.16 4.83
C HIS A 516 13.89 -20.83 5.41
N ALA A 517 13.81 -19.75 6.18
CA ALA A 517 12.61 -19.35 6.92
C ALA A 517 11.34 -19.15 6.06
N ILE A 518 11.46 -18.98 4.73
CA ILE A 518 10.29 -18.91 3.83
C ILE A 518 9.49 -20.23 3.79
N TRP A 519 10.07 -21.37 4.17
CA TRP A 519 9.33 -22.62 4.29
C TRP A 519 8.47 -22.71 5.57
N THR A 520 8.67 -21.82 6.55
CA THR A 520 8.05 -21.89 7.89
C THR A 520 7.52 -20.55 8.44
N SER A 521 7.66 -19.43 7.71
CA SER A 521 7.40 -18.06 8.21
C SER A 521 5.98 -17.74 8.69
N PHE A 522 5.01 -18.62 8.44
CA PHE A 522 3.68 -18.59 9.05
C PHE A 522 2.98 -19.95 8.97
N PHE A 523 3.10 -20.60 7.80
CA PHE A 523 2.69 -21.98 7.56
C PHE A 523 3.93 -22.87 7.35
N ALA A 524 3.84 -24.16 7.69
CA ALA A 524 4.83 -25.14 7.26
C ALA A 524 4.55 -25.56 5.81
N VAL A 525 5.51 -25.35 4.91
CA VAL A 525 5.47 -25.74 3.49
C VAL A 525 6.68 -26.62 3.20
N PRO A 526 6.51 -27.90 2.80
CA PRO A 526 7.63 -28.78 2.48
C PRO A 526 8.47 -28.26 1.30
N PRO A 527 9.81 -28.08 1.44
CA PRO A 527 10.68 -27.64 0.35
C PRO A 527 10.63 -28.52 -0.90
N THR A 528 10.27 -29.80 -0.72
CA THR A 528 10.12 -30.79 -1.80
C THR A 528 9.01 -30.48 -2.80
N GLU A 529 7.98 -29.74 -2.39
CA GLU A 529 6.80 -29.42 -3.23
C GLU A 529 7.13 -28.39 -4.33
N PHE A 530 8.08 -27.50 -4.05
CA PHE A 530 8.50 -26.38 -4.90
C PHE A 530 10.04 -26.33 -4.99
N ARG A 531 10.64 -27.49 -5.25
CA ARG A 531 12.09 -27.75 -5.22
C ARG A 531 12.96 -26.85 -6.11
N LYS A 532 12.38 -26.17 -7.12
CA LYS A 532 13.11 -25.21 -7.98
C LYS A 532 12.93 -23.75 -7.54
N LEU A 533 12.30 -23.47 -6.40
CA LEU A 533 12.20 -22.11 -5.88
C LEU A 533 13.61 -21.52 -5.71
N GLU A 534 13.81 -20.29 -6.21
CA GLU A 534 15.08 -19.57 -6.16
C GLU A 534 14.97 -18.34 -5.24
N CYS A 535 16.07 -17.98 -4.61
CA CYS A 535 16.22 -16.77 -3.81
C CYS A 535 17.44 -15.95 -4.26
N MET A 536 17.41 -14.65 -3.99
CA MET A 536 18.57 -13.76 -4.12
C MET A 536 18.67 -12.93 -2.84
N ASP A 537 19.87 -12.84 -2.29
CA ASP A 537 20.13 -12.15 -1.04
C ASP A 537 20.82 -10.80 -1.28
N ARG A 538 20.77 -9.87 -0.31
CA ARG A 538 21.69 -8.74 -0.16
C ARG A 538 21.90 -8.49 1.34
N GLY A 539 23.15 -8.32 1.77
CA GLY A 539 23.48 -8.27 3.20
C GLY A 539 23.04 -9.56 3.91
N CYS A 540 22.27 -9.43 5.00
CA CYS A 540 21.70 -10.57 5.71
C CYS A 540 20.36 -11.09 5.15
N ARG A 541 19.77 -10.43 4.14
CA ARG A 541 18.35 -10.51 3.76
C ARG A 541 18.14 -11.18 2.41
N THR A 542 17.18 -12.10 2.29
CA THR A 542 16.59 -12.45 0.98
C THR A 542 15.73 -11.29 0.47
N VAL A 543 16.05 -10.77 -0.72
CA VAL A 543 15.36 -9.63 -1.36
C VAL A 543 14.54 -10.03 -2.58
N VAL A 544 14.83 -11.17 -3.20
CA VAL A 544 14.07 -11.73 -4.33
C VAL A 544 13.68 -13.16 -4.02
N VAL A 545 12.43 -13.52 -4.34
CA VAL A 545 11.98 -14.91 -4.47
C VAL A 545 11.47 -15.11 -5.90
N PHE A 546 11.94 -16.15 -6.55
CA PHE A 546 11.56 -16.49 -7.92
C PHE A 546 11.12 -17.96 -8.02
N SER A 547 9.93 -18.21 -8.56
CA SER A 547 9.49 -19.56 -8.92
C SER A 547 9.57 -19.77 -10.43
N PRO A 548 10.48 -20.63 -10.94
CA PRO A 548 10.42 -21.13 -12.31
C PRO A 548 9.35 -22.22 -12.48
N GLU A 549 8.71 -22.68 -11.40
CA GLU A 549 7.60 -23.65 -11.43
C GLU A 549 6.24 -22.93 -11.25
N PRO A 550 5.13 -23.42 -11.85
CA PRO A 550 3.86 -22.68 -11.83
C PRO A 550 3.25 -22.56 -10.43
N LEU A 551 2.92 -21.32 -10.04
CA LEU A 551 2.19 -20.97 -8.81
C LEU A 551 0.98 -20.07 -9.10
N ALA A 552 1.14 -19.08 -9.99
CA ALA A 552 0.15 -18.05 -10.26
C ALA A 552 -1.12 -18.60 -10.91
N GLY A 553 -1.03 -19.78 -11.55
CA GLY A 553 -2.19 -20.53 -12.01
C GLY A 553 -3.14 -20.94 -10.87
N TYR A 554 -2.60 -21.30 -9.70
CA TYR A 554 -3.41 -21.61 -8.52
C TYR A 554 -3.94 -20.34 -7.85
N TRP A 555 -3.08 -19.31 -7.72
CA TRP A 555 -3.48 -18.01 -7.14
C TRP A 555 -4.61 -17.33 -7.92
N GLU A 556 -4.73 -17.57 -9.22
CA GLU A 556 -5.81 -17.04 -10.05
C GLU A 556 -7.22 -17.52 -9.64
N GLU A 557 -7.37 -18.70 -9.02
CA GLU A 557 -8.68 -19.31 -8.74
C GLU A 557 -8.95 -19.48 -7.24
N THR A 558 -9.99 -18.80 -6.75
CA THR A 558 -10.42 -18.79 -5.34
C THR A 558 -10.65 -20.19 -4.74
N LYS A 559 -11.00 -21.18 -5.56
CA LYS A 559 -11.24 -22.56 -5.13
C LYS A 559 -10.01 -23.27 -4.57
N TYR A 560 -8.80 -22.75 -4.82
CA TYR A 560 -7.55 -23.25 -4.23
C TYR A 560 -7.11 -22.44 -2.99
N MET A 561 -7.87 -21.43 -2.55
CA MET A 561 -7.51 -20.59 -1.40
C MET A 561 -7.76 -21.38 -0.09
N PRO A 562 -6.73 -21.66 0.74
CA PRO A 562 -6.86 -22.52 1.91
C PRO A 562 -7.88 -22.00 2.94
N VAL A 563 -8.73 -22.89 3.44
CA VAL A 563 -9.65 -22.60 4.54
C VAL A 563 -8.89 -22.62 5.88
N LYS A 564 -9.08 -21.59 6.71
CA LYS A 564 -8.42 -21.49 8.02
C LYS A 564 -8.75 -22.73 8.88
N GLY A 565 -7.71 -23.35 9.44
CA GLY A 565 -7.84 -24.54 10.29
C GLY A 565 -7.99 -25.89 9.56
N LYS A 566 -8.01 -25.92 8.21
CA LYS A 566 -7.95 -27.17 7.43
C LYS A 566 -6.52 -27.47 6.97
N PRO A 567 -6.12 -28.76 6.85
CA PRO A 567 -4.90 -29.17 6.15
C PRO A 567 -5.05 -29.00 4.64
N ASP A 568 -3.94 -29.02 3.91
CA ASP A 568 -3.96 -28.94 2.44
C ASP A 568 -4.35 -30.29 1.82
N THR A 569 -5.20 -30.23 0.81
CA THR A 569 -5.73 -31.38 0.06
C THR A 569 -5.13 -31.48 -1.33
N ASN A 570 -4.50 -30.41 -1.81
CA ASN A 570 -3.94 -30.29 -3.16
C ASN A 570 -2.84 -29.22 -3.21
N ARG A 571 -1.98 -29.33 -4.24
CA ARG A 571 -0.83 -28.45 -4.50
C ARG A 571 -1.17 -26.96 -4.61
N GLY A 572 -2.39 -26.62 -5.00
CA GLY A 572 -2.84 -25.22 -5.10
C GLY A 572 -3.04 -24.55 -3.74
N GLU A 573 -3.54 -25.28 -2.75
CA GLU A 573 -3.62 -24.80 -1.37
C GLU A 573 -2.20 -24.58 -0.81
N THR A 574 -1.28 -25.51 -1.05
CA THR A 574 0.14 -25.38 -0.67
C THR A 574 0.81 -24.17 -1.37
N ALA A 575 0.49 -23.91 -2.63
CA ALA A 575 0.99 -22.75 -3.38
C ALA A 575 0.50 -21.42 -2.79
N PHE A 576 -0.76 -21.35 -2.32
CA PHE A 576 -1.26 -20.18 -1.57
C PHE A 576 -0.52 -20.00 -0.24
N ARG A 577 -0.22 -21.09 0.50
CA ARG A 577 0.57 -21.01 1.74
C ARG A 577 2.01 -20.56 1.51
N LEU A 578 2.66 -21.02 0.44
CA LEU A 578 3.98 -20.52 0.06
C LEU A 578 3.94 -19.01 -0.26
N GLY A 579 2.92 -18.56 -1.02
CA GLY A 579 2.70 -17.14 -1.29
C GLY A 579 2.52 -16.33 0.01
N ALA A 580 1.73 -16.84 0.96
CA ALA A 580 1.55 -16.22 2.27
C ALA A 580 2.83 -16.21 3.12
N ASN A 581 3.66 -17.25 3.08
CA ASN A 581 4.96 -17.26 3.77
C ASN A 581 5.93 -16.23 3.18
N VAL A 582 5.99 -16.09 1.84
CA VAL A 582 6.78 -15.05 1.19
C VAL A 582 6.29 -13.66 1.59
N ILE A 583 4.97 -13.47 1.70
CA ILE A 583 4.38 -12.22 2.21
C ILE A 583 4.75 -11.98 3.68
N ALA A 584 4.63 -13.00 4.55
CA ALA A 584 5.00 -12.91 5.97
C ALA A 584 6.48 -12.54 6.15
N TYR A 585 7.38 -13.18 5.40
CA TYR A 585 8.80 -12.85 5.38
C TYR A 585 9.06 -11.42 4.88
N ALA A 586 8.56 -11.06 3.69
CA ALA A 586 8.80 -9.75 3.06
C ALA A 586 8.25 -8.57 3.88
N THR A 587 7.18 -8.79 4.66
CA THR A 587 6.58 -7.78 5.55
C THR A 587 7.13 -7.82 6.98
N GLY A 588 7.82 -8.89 7.38
CA GLY A 588 8.12 -9.18 8.79
C GLY A 588 6.87 -9.33 9.66
N MET A 589 5.73 -9.72 9.07
CA MET A 589 4.38 -9.69 9.68
C MET A 589 3.87 -8.30 10.11
N GLU A 590 4.45 -7.20 9.61
CA GLU A 590 3.86 -5.86 9.77
C GLU A 590 2.87 -5.53 8.63
N PRO A 591 1.72 -4.90 8.92
CA PRO A 591 0.87 -4.37 7.86
C PRO A 591 1.59 -3.24 7.11
N PRO A 592 1.39 -3.10 5.78
CA PRO A 592 1.94 -1.98 5.03
C PRO A 592 1.42 -0.62 5.52
N GLN A 593 2.12 0.46 5.18
CA GLN A 593 1.67 1.82 5.52
C GLN A 593 0.44 2.21 4.70
N GLN A 594 -0.40 3.09 5.26
CA GLN A 594 -1.57 3.62 4.55
C GLN A 594 -1.15 4.32 3.25
N ARG A 595 -1.92 4.11 2.17
CA ARG A 595 -1.64 4.71 0.86
C ARG A 595 -1.58 6.23 0.98
N LEU A 596 -0.62 6.84 0.27
CA LEU A 596 -0.18 8.25 0.35
C LEU A 596 0.89 8.55 1.40
N THR A 597 1.26 7.61 2.30
CA THR A 597 2.42 7.77 3.20
C THR A 597 3.73 7.68 2.40
N MET A 598 4.16 8.78 1.79
CA MET A 598 5.40 8.85 1.00
C MET A 598 6.63 8.65 1.91
N ARG A 599 7.53 7.71 1.56
CA ARG A 599 8.87 7.64 2.15
C ARG A 599 9.78 8.53 1.32
N LYS A 600 10.29 9.62 1.90
CA LYS A 600 11.32 10.43 1.25
C LYS A 600 12.59 9.59 1.10
N ILE A 601 12.89 9.20 -0.14
CA ILE A 601 14.14 8.55 -0.49
C ILE A 601 15.25 9.61 -0.51
N LEU A 602 16.42 9.23 -0.05
CA LEU A 602 17.57 10.11 0.03
C LEU A 602 18.40 9.93 -1.23
N ASP A 603 18.82 11.03 -1.84
CA ASP A 603 19.69 10.98 -3.00
C ASP A 603 21.06 10.40 -2.62
N PRO A 604 21.49 9.26 -3.20
CA PRO A 604 22.84 8.73 -2.98
C PRO A 604 23.93 9.61 -3.63
N ASN A 605 23.59 10.34 -4.70
CA ASN A 605 24.51 11.22 -5.43
C ASN A 605 24.67 12.59 -4.76
N LYS A 606 23.87 12.91 -3.72
CA LYS A 606 24.03 14.08 -2.88
C LYS A 606 25.25 13.91 -1.98
N ILE A 607 26.41 14.28 -2.54
CA ILE A 607 27.64 14.59 -1.80
C ILE A 607 27.39 15.88 -1.02
N ASP A 608 27.74 15.92 0.27
CA ASP A 608 27.69 17.15 1.07
C ASP A 608 28.77 18.14 0.57
N ARG A 609 28.34 19.07 -0.30
CA ARG A 609 29.21 20.10 -0.89
C ARG A 609 29.60 21.13 0.17
N SER A 610 30.74 20.86 0.82
CA SER A 610 31.28 21.63 1.95
C SER A 610 30.38 21.58 3.21
N PRO A 611 30.46 20.52 4.02
CA PRO A 611 29.77 20.50 5.32
C PRO A 611 30.28 21.65 6.21
N PRO A 612 29.41 22.33 6.96
CA PRO A 612 29.79 23.49 7.76
C PRO A 612 30.66 23.12 8.96
N LYS A 613 31.39 24.09 9.50
CA LYS A 613 32.28 23.89 10.66
C LYS A 613 31.47 23.39 11.87
N GLY A 614 31.85 22.21 12.39
CA GLY A 614 31.15 21.57 13.51
C GLY A 614 30.21 20.43 13.11
N TYR A 615 30.24 19.98 11.84
CA TYR A 615 29.46 18.84 11.38
C TYR A 615 29.70 17.56 12.21
N VAL A 616 28.66 16.72 12.33
CA VAL A 616 28.78 15.35 12.85
C VAL A 616 29.03 14.38 11.71
N LYS A 617 30.01 13.49 11.85
CA LYS A 617 30.24 12.35 10.95
C LYS A 617 30.42 11.07 11.79
N PRO A 618 29.80 9.94 11.43
CA PRO A 618 29.99 8.68 12.13
C PRO A 618 31.19 7.92 11.56
N ALA A 619 31.89 7.18 12.42
CA ALA A 619 32.74 6.08 12.00
C ALA A 619 32.00 4.74 12.21
N GLN A 620 32.33 3.74 11.39
CA GLN A 620 31.90 2.35 11.58
C GLN A 620 33.13 1.42 11.56
N LEU A 621 33.23 0.53 12.54
CA LEU A 621 34.31 -0.46 12.61
C LEU A 621 34.16 -1.52 11.51
N ILE A 622 35.29 -1.86 10.91
CA ILE A 622 35.44 -3.00 10.00
C ILE A 622 35.54 -4.27 10.85
N ILE A 623 34.76 -5.29 10.51
CA ILE A 623 34.80 -6.61 11.15
C ILE A 623 35.60 -7.56 10.25
N PRO A 624 36.72 -8.14 10.72
CA PRO A 624 37.52 -9.06 9.92
C PRO A 624 36.71 -10.25 9.39
N GLY A 625 36.74 -10.45 8.07
CA GLY A 625 36.02 -11.55 7.40
C GLY A 625 34.50 -11.35 7.23
N GLU A 626 33.97 -10.15 7.49
CA GLU A 626 32.54 -9.83 7.31
C GLU A 626 32.32 -8.52 6.55
N SER A 627 31.64 -8.59 5.40
CA SER A 627 31.06 -7.42 4.73
C SER A 627 29.92 -6.86 5.59
N PRO A 628 29.80 -5.53 5.79
CA PRO A 628 28.77 -4.95 6.65
C PRO A 628 27.35 -5.44 6.30
N PRO A 629 26.60 -6.08 7.23
CA PRO A 629 25.27 -6.59 6.93
C PRO A 629 24.26 -5.50 6.54
N ALA A 630 24.42 -4.30 7.12
CA ALA A 630 23.67 -3.09 6.83
C ALA A 630 24.63 -1.93 6.47
N PRO A 631 25.05 -1.80 5.20
CA PRO A 631 26.05 -0.81 4.76
C PRO A 631 25.55 0.66 4.74
N ASN A 632 24.24 0.88 4.65
CA ASN A 632 23.54 2.16 4.53
C ASN A 632 22.89 2.62 5.86
N ALA A 633 22.93 1.80 6.92
CA ALA A 633 22.36 2.11 8.24
C ALA A 633 22.78 3.49 8.77
N MET A 634 24.09 3.80 8.75
CA MET A 634 24.59 5.10 9.19
C MET A 634 24.18 6.26 8.27
N ARG A 635 24.18 6.08 6.94
CA ARG A 635 23.69 7.12 6.01
C ARG A 635 22.23 7.48 6.27
N THR A 636 21.43 6.47 6.60
CA THR A 636 20.04 6.66 7.02
C THR A 636 19.90 7.42 8.34
N LEU A 637 20.72 7.08 9.34
CA LEU A 637 20.75 7.80 10.63
C LEU A 637 21.16 9.26 10.45
N MET A 638 22.26 9.54 9.75
CA MET A 638 22.74 10.91 9.55
C MET A 638 21.71 11.77 8.80
N ALA A 639 21.08 11.22 7.76
CA ALA A 639 20.01 11.91 7.05
C ALA A 639 18.75 12.15 7.91
N HIS A 640 18.45 11.26 8.85
CA HIS A 640 17.38 11.49 9.82
C HIS A 640 17.73 12.65 10.76
N LEU A 641 18.97 12.72 11.25
CA LEU A 641 19.47 13.84 12.07
C LEU A 641 19.47 15.17 11.28
N GLN A 642 19.86 15.16 10.00
CA GLN A 642 19.79 16.33 9.10
C GLN A 642 18.36 16.86 8.95
N SER A 643 17.37 15.97 8.85
CA SER A 643 15.99 16.32 8.48
C SER A 643 15.03 16.51 9.66
N ALA A 644 15.17 15.72 10.73
CA ALA A 644 14.32 15.77 11.92
C ALA A 644 14.94 16.59 13.06
N ALA A 645 16.21 16.36 13.37
CA ALA A 645 16.93 17.10 14.42
C ALA A 645 17.57 18.41 13.92
N ARG A 646 17.53 18.67 12.60
CA ARG A 646 18.13 19.85 11.93
C ARG A 646 19.63 20.01 12.22
N MET A 647 20.33 18.89 12.35
CA MET A 647 21.76 18.87 12.67
C MET A 647 22.62 19.00 11.42
N ASP A 648 23.72 19.73 11.55
CA ASP A 648 24.79 19.73 10.54
C ASP A 648 25.55 18.41 10.60
N VAL A 649 25.53 17.67 9.50
CA VAL A 649 26.06 16.31 9.40
C VAL A 649 26.74 16.08 8.06
N VAL A 650 27.63 15.10 8.03
CA VAL A 650 28.04 14.41 6.79
C VAL A 650 27.23 13.13 6.68
N LEU A 651 26.62 12.88 5.51
CA LEU A 651 25.78 11.71 5.28
C LEU A 651 26.57 10.39 5.26
N ASP A 652 27.81 10.39 4.75
CA ASP A 652 28.61 9.18 4.63
C ASP A 652 29.53 8.92 5.83
N LYS A 653 29.50 7.66 6.28
CA LYS A 653 30.36 7.12 7.33
C LYS A 653 31.81 6.96 6.86
N GLU A 654 32.75 7.03 7.81
CA GLU A 654 34.09 6.48 7.60
C GLU A 654 34.12 5.01 8.03
N ALA A 655 34.80 4.15 7.27
CA ALA A 655 35.02 2.75 7.65
C ALA A 655 36.45 2.61 8.21
N LEU A 656 36.59 2.19 9.47
CA LEU A 656 37.87 2.17 10.18
C LEU A 656 38.24 0.77 10.68
N ASP A 657 39.52 0.43 10.57
CA ASP A 657 40.15 -0.67 11.30
C ASP A 657 40.27 -0.31 12.79
N ALA A 658 40.10 -1.28 13.69
CA ALA A 658 40.16 -1.07 15.14
C ALA A 658 41.56 -0.62 15.64
N ARG A 659 42.63 -0.81 14.85
CA ARG A 659 43.99 -0.26 15.09
C ARG A 659 44.17 1.20 14.62
N SER A 660 43.18 1.83 13.96
CA SER A 660 43.39 3.17 13.41
C SER A 660 43.41 4.27 14.49
N GLU A 661 44.39 5.15 14.43
CA GLU A 661 44.44 6.40 15.20
C GLU A 661 43.32 7.37 14.79
N ASP A 662 42.71 7.20 13.61
CA ASP A 662 41.58 8.02 13.17
C ASP A 662 40.35 7.89 14.07
N LEU A 663 40.23 6.81 14.86
CA LEU A 663 39.13 6.62 15.81
C LEU A 663 38.99 7.80 16.78
N PHE A 664 40.12 8.38 17.23
CA PHE A 664 40.13 9.55 18.13
C PHE A 664 39.57 10.84 17.51
N LYS A 665 39.35 10.87 16.19
CA LYS A 665 38.64 11.97 15.50
C LYS A 665 37.11 11.88 15.64
N TYR A 666 36.58 10.75 16.13
CA TYR A 666 35.15 10.44 16.13
C TYR A 666 34.62 10.24 17.55
N LYS A 667 33.70 11.12 18.00
CA LYS A 667 32.95 10.92 19.25
C LYS A 667 32.03 9.70 19.23
N PHE A 668 31.50 9.34 18.06
CA PHE A 668 30.58 8.23 17.87
C PHE A 668 31.15 7.21 16.88
N VAL A 669 31.39 5.99 17.38
CA VAL A 669 31.87 4.85 16.59
C VAL A 669 30.80 3.76 16.63
N TYR A 670 30.43 3.25 15.46
CA TYR A 670 29.40 2.22 15.28
C TYR A 670 29.99 0.84 15.00
N MET A 671 29.38 -0.22 15.52
CA MET A 671 29.78 -1.61 15.24
C MET A 671 28.57 -2.53 15.08
N HIS A 672 28.48 -3.23 13.95
CA HIS A 672 27.34 -4.10 13.65
C HIS A 672 27.77 -5.24 12.73
N GLY A 673 27.47 -6.48 13.15
CA GLY A 673 27.87 -7.70 12.47
C GLY A 673 26.97 -8.88 12.83
N ARG A 674 27.11 -9.97 12.07
CA ARG A 674 26.32 -11.20 12.20
C ARG A 674 27.17 -12.39 12.65
N LYS A 675 28.47 -12.39 12.36
CA LYS A 675 29.37 -13.52 12.64
C LYS A 675 30.06 -13.37 13.99
N ARG A 676 30.62 -14.49 14.48
CA ARG A 676 31.68 -14.45 15.50
C ARG A 676 32.90 -13.74 14.92
N PHE A 677 33.44 -12.79 15.67
CA PHE A 677 34.68 -12.09 15.37
C PHE A 677 35.67 -12.22 16.52
N THR A 678 36.94 -11.92 16.25
CA THR A 678 38.00 -11.80 17.25
C THR A 678 38.81 -10.56 16.90
N PHE A 679 39.04 -9.68 17.88
CA PHE A 679 40.02 -8.61 17.79
C PHE A 679 41.31 -8.99 18.54
N SER A 680 42.45 -8.45 18.10
CA SER A 680 43.72 -8.56 18.80
C SER A 680 43.70 -7.77 20.12
N ASP A 681 44.65 -8.05 21.01
CA ASP A 681 44.75 -7.29 22.26
C ASP A 681 45.15 -5.82 22.02
N ASP A 682 45.85 -5.51 20.93
CA ASP A 682 46.14 -4.13 20.50
C ASP A 682 44.88 -3.38 20.00
N GLU A 683 44.04 -4.05 19.20
CA GLU A 683 42.75 -3.52 18.73
C GLU A 683 41.83 -3.23 19.92
N ILE A 684 41.79 -4.15 20.89
CA ILE A 684 41.01 -4.01 22.12
C ILE A 684 41.58 -2.89 23.01
N ALA A 685 42.90 -2.75 23.10
CA ALA A 685 43.56 -1.66 23.83
C ALA A 685 43.29 -0.29 23.18
N ASN A 686 43.32 -0.19 21.85
CA ASN A 686 43.05 1.05 21.13
C ASN A 686 41.56 1.46 21.26
N LEU A 687 40.63 0.51 21.07
CA LEU A 687 39.21 0.74 21.34
C LEU A 687 38.94 1.14 22.79
N LYS A 688 39.67 0.55 23.75
CA LYS A 688 39.58 0.94 25.17
C LYS A 688 40.07 2.37 25.38
N ALA A 689 41.22 2.74 24.81
CA ALA A 689 41.76 4.10 24.89
C ALA A 689 40.79 5.13 24.31
N HIS A 690 40.17 4.83 23.15
CA HIS A 690 39.13 5.66 22.53
C HIS A 690 37.91 5.89 23.44
N VAL A 691 37.31 4.81 23.97
CA VAL A 691 36.13 4.96 24.83
C VAL A 691 36.45 5.52 26.21
N LEU A 692 37.70 5.48 26.67
CA LEU A 692 38.17 6.22 27.85
C LEU A 692 38.33 7.72 27.54
N SER A 693 38.94 8.08 26.40
CA SER A 693 39.27 9.48 26.03
C SER A 693 38.09 10.35 25.58
N GLY A 694 36.84 9.95 25.91
CA GLY A 694 35.61 10.66 25.56
C GLY A 694 34.78 10.02 24.45
N GLY A 695 35.29 9.01 23.74
CA GLY A 695 34.55 8.29 22.71
C GLY A 695 33.39 7.47 23.24
N LEU A 696 32.39 7.24 22.38
CA LEU A 696 31.28 6.32 22.59
C LEU A 696 31.26 5.25 21.49
N LEU A 697 31.28 3.98 21.91
CA LEU A 697 31.03 2.82 21.04
C LEU A 697 29.56 2.43 21.11
N PHE A 698 28.83 2.58 20.01
CA PHE A 698 27.47 2.08 19.84
C PHE A 698 27.49 0.80 19.01
N ALA A 699 26.84 -0.26 19.46
CA ALA A 699 26.88 -1.54 18.76
C ALA A 699 25.57 -2.32 18.80
N ASP A 700 25.29 -3.11 17.76
CA ASP A 700 24.13 -4.03 17.75
C ASP A 700 24.39 -5.33 16.98
N ALA A 701 23.76 -6.41 17.44
CA ALA A 701 23.84 -7.72 16.79
C ALA A 701 22.86 -7.81 15.59
N CYS A 702 23.40 -8.02 14.39
CA CYS A 702 22.61 -8.20 13.17
C CYS A 702 21.59 -9.33 13.36
N CYS A 703 20.31 -9.00 13.24
CA CYS A 703 19.19 -9.92 13.49
C CYS A 703 19.27 -10.72 14.82
N GLY A 704 19.98 -10.19 15.84
CA GLY A 704 20.21 -10.82 17.14
C GLY A 704 20.93 -12.17 17.08
N LYS A 705 21.87 -12.38 16.14
CA LYS A 705 22.61 -13.65 16.06
C LYS A 705 23.57 -13.85 17.26
N PRO A 706 23.48 -14.96 18.02
CA PRO A 706 24.27 -15.18 19.24
C PRO A 706 25.79 -15.13 19.05
N GLU A 707 26.27 -15.54 17.87
CA GLU A 707 27.70 -15.62 17.57
C GLU A 707 28.40 -14.26 17.65
N PHE A 708 27.69 -13.17 17.31
CA PHE A 708 28.17 -11.80 17.45
C PHE A 708 27.97 -11.27 18.89
N ASP A 709 26.84 -11.58 19.54
CA ASP A 709 26.55 -11.16 20.92
C ASP A 709 27.59 -11.72 21.91
N GLU A 710 27.93 -13.00 21.80
CA GLU A 710 28.99 -13.63 22.58
C GLU A 710 30.37 -13.00 22.32
N ALA A 711 30.71 -12.73 21.05
CA ALA A 711 31.98 -12.13 20.67
C ALA A 711 32.12 -10.69 21.21
N PHE A 712 31.04 -9.90 21.11
CA PHE A 712 31.00 -8.55 21.65
C PHE A 712 31.09 -8.54 23.17
N ARG A 713 30.37 -9.43 23.87
CA ARG A 713 30.49 -9.58 25.34
C ARG A 713 31.90 -10.01 25.76
N ALA A 714 32.55 -10.91 25.03
CA ALA A 714 33.93 -11.32 25.29
C ALA A 714 34.94 -10.18 25.06
N MET A 715 34.79 -9.41 23.99
CA MET A 715 35.58 -8.20 23.71
C MET A 715 35.44 -7.18 24.84
N VAL A 716 34.20 -6.84 25.24
CA VAL A 716 33.92 -5.90 26.34
C VAL A 716 34.49 -6.40 27.66
N GLY A 717 34.44 -7.72 27.92
CA GLY A 717 35.07 -8.34 29.10
C GLY A 717 36.59 -8.22 29.13
N LYS A 718 37.27 -8.27 27.97
CA LYS A 718 38.70 -7.93 27.88
C LYS A 718 38.96 -6.43 28.11
N MET A 719 38.09 -5.55 27.59
CA MET A 719 38.22 -4.10 27.78
C MET A 719 38.04 -3.71 29.26
N PHE A 720 37.05 -4.26 29.96
CA PHE A 720 36.68 -3.89 31.33
C PHE A 720 36.39 -5.14 32.19
N PRO A 721 37.43 -5.86 32.68
CA PRO A 721 37.26 -7.12 33.41
C PRO A 721 36.37 -7.02 34.65
N ASP A 722 36.42 -5.88 35.36
CA ASP A 722 35.65 -5.63 36.59
C ASP A 722 34.23 -5.09 36.34
N GLN A 723 33.84 -4.88 35.08
CA GLN A 723 32.49 -4.46 34.70
C GLN A 723 31.78 -5.49 33.82
N LYS A 724 30.47 -5.38 33.73
CA LYS A 724 29.63 -6.13 32.79
C LYS A 724 28.64 -5.18 32.14
N LEU A 725 28.26 -5.48 30.90
CA LEU A 725 27.14 -4.84 30.24
C LEU A 725 25.90 -4.99 31.15
N ARG A 726 25.36 -3.86 31.60
CA ARG A 726 24.17 -3.77 32.44
C ARG A 726 23.05 -3.06 31.69
N LEU A 727 21.80 -3.36 32.01
CA LEU A 727 20.65 -2.68 31.42
C LEU A 727 20.74 -1.17 31.66
N ILE A 728 20.45 -0.39 30.62
CA ILE A 728 20.21 1.05 30.72
C ILE A 728 18.73 1.20 31.02
N GLU A 729 18.40 1.61 32.24
CA GLU A 729 17.03 1.71 32.75
C GLU A 729 16.19 2.74 31.97
N SER A 730 14.88 2.51 31.84
CA SER A 730 13.99 3.35 31.00
C SER A 730 13.79 4.79 31.51
N ASN A 731 14.38 5.15 32.64
CA ASN A 731 14.42 6.51 33.21
C ASN A 731 15.81 7.19 33.10
N ASP A 732 16.79 6.56 32.44
CA ASP A 732 18.12 7.13 32.18
C ASP A 732 18.06 8.40 31.31
N GLU A 733 19.06 9.28 31.43
CA GLU A 733 19.19 10.48 30.60
C GLU A 733 19.16 10.16 29.09
N LEU A 734 19.66 9.00 28.68
CA LEU A 734 19.62 8.49 27.30
C LEU A 734 18.20 8.46 26.72
N TYR A 735 17.17 8.16 27.52
CA TYR A 735 15.78 8.10 27.07
C TYR A 735 14.97 9.34 27.43
N SER A 736 15.58 10.34 28.07
CA SER A 736 14.89 11.54 28.54
C SER A 736 14.33 12.41 27.41
N ASP A 737 13.24 13.12 27.70
CA ASP A 737 12.70 14.21 26.89
C ASP A 737 13.72 15.36 26.74
N LYS A 738 14.47 15.67 27.80
CA LYS A 738 15.55 16.66 27.81
C LYS A 738 16.69 16.34 26.81
N LEU A 739 16.86 15.09 26.41
CA LEU A 739 17.79 14.70 25.35
C LEU A 739 17.11 14.60 23.98
N ASN A 740 15.93 13.98 23.92
CA ASN A 740 15.32 13.52 22.67
C ASN A 740 14.14 14.38 22.16
N GLY A 741 13.78 15.45 22.88
CA GLY A 741 12.57 16.26 22.66
C GLY A 741 11.28 15.59 23.19
N THR A 742 11.22 14.26 23.18
CA THR A 742 10.16 13.43 23.76
C THR A 742 10.79 12.18 24.39
N ALA A 743 10.34 11.79 25.58
CA ALA A 743 10.90 10.62 26.28
C ALA A 743 10.64 9.30 25.52
N ILE A 744 11.64 8.41 25.47
CA ILE A 744 11.58 7.11 24.80
C ILE A 744 11.12 6.05 25.81
N THR A 745 9.84 6.07 26.16
CA THR A 745 9.25 5.11 27.11
C THR A 745 8.93 3.75 26.48
N THR A 746 8.63 3.70 25.18
CA THR A 746 8.36 2.47 24.43
C THR A 746 9.08 2.40 23.09
N VAL A 747 9.38 1.17 22.68
CA VAL A 747 9.91 0.78 21.36
C VAL A 747 9.17 -0.45 20.86
N LYS A 748 9.06 -0.60 19.54
CA LYS A 748 8.48 -1.80 18.91
C LYS A 748 9.60 -2.74 18.47
N ARG A 749 9.63 -3.94 19.04
CA ARG A 749 10.72 -4.93 18.95
C ARG A 749 10.20 -6.37 18.76
N ARG A 750 10.94 -7.20 18.03
CA ARG A 750 10.74 -8.66 17.92
C ARG A 750 11.69 -9.37 18.88
N GLU A 751 11.16 -10.28 19.70
CA GLU A 751 11.95 -11.03 20.70
C GLU A 751 12.06 -12.54 20.43
N LYS A 752 11.43 -13.03 19.36
CA LYS A 752 11.52 -14.42 18.91
C LYS A 752 11.61 -14.54 17.38
N THR A 753 12.36 -15.52 16.89
CA THR A 753 12.48 -15.88 15.47
C THR A 753 11.60 -17.07 15.06
N ASP A 754 10.81 -17.61 15.99
CA ASP A 754 10.16 -18.93 15.85
C ASP A 754 9.17 -19.03 14.69
N GLY A 755 8.66 -17.90 14.16
CA GLY A 755 7.83 -17.82 12.94
C GLY A 755 6.45 -18.51 13.04
N ALA A 756 6.23 -19.25 14.12
CA ALA A 756 5.08 -20.11 14.34
C ALA A 756 3.86 -19.32 14.85
N GLY A 757 3.10 -18.77 13.92
CA GLY A 757 1.77 -18.20 14.18
C GLY A 757 1.74 -16.70 14.47
N ALA A 758 0.58 -16.22 14.92
CA ALA A 758 0.24 -14.80 14.95
C ALA A 758 1.03 -13.96 15.96
N ASP A 759 1.65 -14.57 16.97
CA ASP A 759 2.42 -13.86 18.01
C ASP A 759 3.84 -13.45 17.58
N GLY A 760 4.28 -13.89 16.40
CA GLY A 760 5.57 -13.54 15.77
C GLY A 760 5.65 -12.13 15.20
N GLY A 761 4.87 -11.18 15.72
CA GLY A 761 4.90 -9.76 15.35
C GLY A 761 5.88 -8.94 16.20
N PHE A 762 6.04 -7.66 15.86
CA PHE A 762 6.69 -6.69 16.73
C PHE A 762 5.77 -6.35 17.91
N LYS A 763 6.32 -6.32 19.13
CA LYS A 763 5.61 -5.99 20.37
C LYS A 763 6.09 -4.63 20.87
N GLU A 764 5.18 -3.84 21.43
CA GLU A 764 5.52 -2.57 22.07
C GLU A 764 5.98 -2.83 23.51
N LEU A 765 7.23 -2.46 23.80
CA LEU A 765 7.99 -2.87 24.98
C LEU A 765 8.87 -1.69 25.45
N PRO A 766 9.38 -1.72 26.70
CA PRO A 766 10.41 -0.78 27.14
C PRO A 766 11.70 -0.87 26.29
N PRO A 767 12.47 0.23 26.16
CA PRO A 767 13.77 0.18 25.52
C PRO A 767 14.70 -0.82 26.22
N TYR A 768 15.52 -1.52 25.44
CA TYR A 768 16.49 -2.49 25.94
C TYR A 768 17.82 -2.24 25.23
N LEU A 769 18.65 -1.42 25.88
CA LEU A 769 20.07 -1.25 25.58
C LEU A 769 20.83 -1.64 26.84
N GLU A 770 22.01 -2.22 26.66
CA GLU A 770 22.96 -2.53 27.72
C GLU A 770 24.17 -1.60 27.59
N GLY A 771 24.94 -1.36 28.65
CA GLY A 771 26.10 -0.47 28.57
C GLY A 771 27.18 -0.67 29.63
N ILE A 772 28.34 -0.07 29.35
CA ILE A 772 29.47 0.12 30.28
C ILE A 772 29.54 1.59 30.65
N MET A 773 29.71 1.88 31.95
CA MET A 773 29.80 3.26 32.45
C MET A 773 31.24 3.58 32.88
N VAL A 774 31.74 4.70 32.38
CA VAL A 774 33.07 5.26 32.70
C VAL A 774 32.84 6.71 33.10
N ASP A 775 33.40 7.15 34.22
CA ASP A 775 33.35 8.55 34.69
C ASP A 775 31.96 9.21 34.65
N GLY A 776 30.93 8.43 34.98
CA GLY A 776 29.53 8.89 35.01
C GLY A 776 28.84 9.03 33.64
N ARG A 777 29.44 8.57 32.55
CA ARG A 777 28.83 8.48 31.21
C ARG A 777 28.81 7.05 30.67
N TRP A 778 27.82 6.72 29.84
CA TRP A 778 27.86 5.50 29.04
C TRP A 778 28.97 5.64 27.98
N ALA A 779 29.96 4.76 28.04
CA ALA A 779 31.11 4.74 27.11
C ALA A 779 30.98 3.63 26.06
N ILE A 780 30.25 2.56 26.40
CA ILE A 780 29.75 1.56 25.45
C ILE A 780 28.23 1.47 25.64
N ILE A 781 27.49 1.50 24.53
CA ILE A 781 26.04 1.23 24.46
C ILE A 781 25.84 0.11 23.44
N TYR A 782 25.07 -0.92 23.82
CA TYR A 782 24.90 -2.14 23.05
C TYR A 782 23.43 -2.57 22.95
N SER A 783 23.03 -3.15 21.82
CA SER A 783 21.77 -3.87 21.68
C SER A 783 21.96 -5.28 21.14
N LYS A 784 21.52 -6.28 21.91
CA LYS A 784 21.41 -7.68 21.44
C LYS A 784 20.31 -7.91 20.39
N TYR A 785 19.56 -6.86 20.04
CA TYR A 785 18.52 -6.87 19.02
C TYR A 785 18.90 -5.90 17.91
N ASP A 786 18.67 -6.27 16.66
CA ASP A 786 19.04 -5.48 15.50
C ASP A 786 18.55 -4.02 15.55
N ILE A 787 19.46 -3.13 15.21
CA ILE A 787 19.22 -1.72 14.90
C ILE A 787 19.77 -1.41 13.49
N GLY A 788 20.87 -2.02 13.06
CA GLY A 788 21.48 -1.76 11.74
C GLY A 788 20.58 -2.07 10.54
N CYS A 789 20.14 -3.32 10.38
CA CYS A 789 19.24 -3.70 9.28
C CYS A 789 17.88 -2.99 9.40
N SER A 790 17.44 -2.80 10.64
CA SER A 790 16.21 -2.09 11.01
C SER A 790 16.25 -0.63 10.56
N LEU A 791 17.39 0.06 10.66
CA LEU A 791 17.60 1.42 10.14
C LEU A 791 17.42 1.45 8.62
N GLU A 792 17.91 0.47 7.86
CA GLU A 792 17.69 0.38 6.41
C GLU A 792 16.24 0.08 6.02
N GLY A 793 15.43 -0.37 6.99
CA GLY A 793 14.04 -0.74 6.79
C GLY A 793 13.84 -2.23 6.48
N HIS A 794 14.82 -3.08 6.82
CA HIS A 794 14.65 -4.52 6.75
C HIS A 794 13.46 -4.96 7.61
N ARG A 795 12.57 -5.75 7.02
CA ARG A 795 11.55 -6.52 7.71
C ARG A 795 11.71 -7.98 7.31
N SER A 796 11.75 -8.85 8.31
CA SER A 796 11.85 -10.31 8.17
C SER A 796 11.35 -10.97 9.44
N THR A 797 10.80 -12.17 9.29
CA THR A 797 10.36 -13.05 10.39
C THR A 797 11.54 -13.63 11.19
N ASP A 798 12.70 -13.88 10.55
CA ASP A 798 13.94 -14.41 11.17
C ASP A 798 14.81 -13.33 11.84
N CYS A 799 14.43 -12.05 11.77
CA CYS A 799 15.27 -10.96 12.26
C CYS A 799 14.83 -10.44 13.65
N LEU A 800 15.54 -10.83 14.71
CA LEU A 800 15.38 -10.23 16.04
C LEU A 800 15.87 -8.77 16.00
N GLY A 801 14.94 -7.84 16.13
CA GLY A 801 15.23 -6.44 15.83
C GLY A 801 14.12 -5.49 16.19
N HIS A 802 14.38 -4.22 15.92
CA HIS A 802 13.45 -3.12 16.12
C HIS A 802 12.68 -2.81 14.83
N THR A 803 11.52 -2.16 14.97
CA THR A 803 10.93 -1.44 13.82
C THR A 803 11.85 -0.30 13.41
N ARG A 804 11.89 0.09 12.12
CA ARG A 804 12.71 1.23 11.65
C ARG A 804 12.51 2.51 12.47
N GLU A 805 11.28 2.81 12.86
CA GLU A 805 10.96 3.97 13.70
C GLU A 805 11.64 3.87 15.08
N SER A 806 11.65 2.68 15.68
CA SER A 806 12.27 2.45 16.98
C SER A 806 13.79 2.38 16.91
N ALA A 807 14.33 1.80 15.84
CA ALA A 807 15.77 1.82 15.54
C ALA A 807 16.27 3.27 15.36
N LEU A 808 15.52 4.10 14.63
CA LEU A 808 15.81 5.54 14.49
C LEU A 808 15.78 6.27 15.84
N LYS A 809 14.78 6.02 16.71
CA LYS A 809 14.73 6.61 18.06
C LYS A 809 15.96 6.24 18.90
N LEU A 810 16.29 4.96 19.00
CA LEU A 810 17.40 4.47 19.83
C LEU A 810 18.77 4.93 19.30
N ALA A 811 19.01 4.87 17.99
CA ALA A 811 20.26 5.32 17.38
C ALA A 811 20.40 6.85 17.43
N THR A 812 19.30 7.61 17.32
CA THR A 812 19.29 9.06 17.55
C THR A 812 19.65 9.39 19.00
N ALA A 813 19.05 8.70 19.97
CA ALA A 813 19.37 8.88 21.40
C ALA A 813 20.86 8.63 21.68
N ALA A 814 21.43 7.54 21.18
CA ALA A 814 22.85 7.22 21.34
C ALA A 814 23.77 8.29 20.71
N MET A 815 23.43 8.80 19.52
CA MET A 815 24.18 9.89 18.88
C MET A 815 24.08 11.21 19.65
N LEU A 816 22.86 11.62 20.05
CA LEU A 816 22.66 12.85 20.83
C LEU A 816 23.37 12.78 22.19
N TYR A 817 23.37 11.62 22.84
CA TYR A 817 24.12 11.38 24.07
C TYR A 817 25.63 11.53 23.85
N ALA A 818 26.18 10.91 22.80
CA ALA A 818 27.60 10.98 22.45
C ALA A 818 28.09 12.39 22.06
N LEU A 819 27.19 13.30 21.66
CA LEU A 819 27.54 14.67 21.29
C LEU A 819 27.39 15.67 22.44
N LYS A 820 26.46 15.39 23.36
CA LYS A 820 26.18 16.22 24.55
C LYS A 820 27.22 16.04 25.67
N ARG A 821 27.91 14.89 25.70
CA ARG A 821 29.04 14.59 26.60
C ARG A 821 30.35 14.76 25.84
#